data_AF-A0A820L886-F1
#
_entry.id   AF-A0A820L886-F1
#
_cell.length_a   1.000
_cell.length_b   1.000
_cell.length_c   1.000
_cell.angle_alpha   90.00
_cell.angle_beta   90.00
_cell.angle_gamma   90.00
#
_symmetry.space_group_name_H-M   'P 1'
#
loop_
_entity.id
_entity.type
_entity.pdbx_description
1 polymer ?
#
loop_
_entity_poly.entity_id
_entity_poly.type
_entity_poly.pdbx_seq_one_letter_code
_entity_poly.pdbx_strand_id
1 'polypeptide(L)'
;MNNFRFGITSILNIFIILATIINCGYSASILNKDDIFTVNITMNNYETKQEDEYAYVQYKLPDEELFIVGYLPLINMNSAHHMLSYACSQPSTDKPFWTGMGPCNGIQTIIHGWARNAPALTLPKDVGIAVGRNTPYKYIVLNIHYLGILKNDNSGNQLIMSRKPRKYHAGVLLSGTNDIYLKPKTHTIRTPFSCQYNGPPISIFAIRVHAHQWARVNSLYRVRDGEISQIVKGDPQWPQSFYPLPSAVEIQKNDYIVGQCVYDNNDNQVVTVGSTHTNEMCNVYAMYSYEPSKTSDGETKSESPPVQMCWGNAFNKMASLIPPDGDIPPLKPADISGTPDGHHAHAEHAMNSFTANDDRFYEDYRDELENMRHRDRGTYNFDVNKILSHLGLPEYEYVDAQNYDYLLPSHLTYGKGQTVKLHNAKAMRSNLYKNVENWPDVKSLPAQLGEIGGIGLNNANNELIVFHRGSRKWEYKYFDETRFRNEKYGPIEDDVLIHVDTRTGQTKFRWGAKKFYMPHGLTIDHEGNFWLTDIAMHQVFMFKPNDLNHPALVVGEMFKPGAGPSQLCRPADVAVMKNGDFFVADGYCNSRIIKFNRKGEYITEWGSPMTGKHDSDGFPLPNEWNIVHSIALNEDAQLLCGADRENFRIQCFNSNTGEFQRQIRVEKKETIGAIYAIEFAPNTNGTILFAVTGGAQTSNKKVYMIDAQNGDILTSFDSNPHLNAPHDITVSTNAREIYVGELASSPSNALHKFELSQKKDLPTQIFSKRIYFSDKNFRISLIIMAAFAIPVLVSVIIGCKLHRFNTFLNDVKNRDTSNGSALGDWMNRRKGFEKLEQYSDGENEPLDTHNADDSNNNSGDETITTTAAKKQATIFNNKKDNVKFKLGDSL
;
A
#
# COMPACT_ATOMS: atom_id res chain seq x y z
N MET A 1 17.32 44.30 -52.36
CA MET A 1 17.39 43.68 -51.01
C MET A 1 16.02 43.38 -50.38
N ASN A 2 14.99 44.22 -50.55
CA ASN A 2 13.74 44.10 -49.77
C ASN A 2 12.98 42.77 -49.98
N ASN A 3 12.86 42.26 -51.21
CA ASN A 3 12.17 40.99 -51.48
C ASN A 3 12.82 39.78 -50.76
N PHE A 4 14.15 39.83 -50.53
CA PHE A 4 14.89 38.78 -49.83
C PHE A 4 14.64 38.83 -48.30
N ARG A 5 14.39 40.03 -47.74
CA ARG A 5 13.94 40.16 -46.34
C ARG A 5 12.54 39.60 -46.14
N PHE A 6 11.60 39.91 -47.04
CA PHE A 6 10.23 39.38 -46.97
C PHE A 6 10.19 37.85 -47.00
N GLY A 7 10.93 37.21 -47.92
CA GLY A 7 11.03 35.75 -47.98
C GLY A 7 11.52 35.13 -46.66
N ILE A 8 12.59 35.69 -46.07
CA ILE A 8 13.14 35.19 -44.81
C ILE A 8 12.18 35.42 -43.63
N THR A 9 11.48 36.55 -43.54
CA THR A 9 10.48 36.78 -42.47
C THR A 9 9.25 35.89 -42.63
N SER A 10 8.79 35.63 -43.85
CA SER A 10 7.69 34.68 -44.09
C SER A 10 8.10 33.26 -43.72
N ILE A 11 9.32 32.83 -44.06
CA ILE A 11 9.84 31.51 -43.68
C ILE A 11 10.02 31.41 -42.15
N LEU A 12 10.56 32.45 -41.47
CA LEU A 12 10.65 32.44 -40.01
C LEU A 12 9.27 32.39 -39.36
N ASN A 13 8.29 33.15 -39.85
CA ASN A 13 6.93 33.11 -39.30
C ASN A 13 6.26 31.74 -39.55
N ILE A 14 6.48 31.11 -40.70
CA ILE A 14 6.02 29.74 -40.96
C ILE A 14 6.72 28.75 -40.01
N PHE A 15 8.03 28.89 -39.75
CA PHE A 15 8.74 28.05 -38.78
C PHE A 15 8.32 28.32 -37.33
N ILE A 16 7.97 29.55 -36.96
CA ILE A 16 7.44 29.88 -35.63
C ILE A 16 6.02 29.33 -35.48
N ILE A 17 5.18 29.42 -36.50
CA ILE A 17 3.83 28.84 -36.51
C ILE A 17 3.89 27.31 -36.50
N LEU A 18 4.78 26.67 -37.28
CA LEU A 18 5.01 25.23 -37.12
C LEU A 18 5.61 24.91 -35.75
N ALA A 19 6.51 25.71 -35.20
CA ALA A 19 7.07 25.46 -33.86
C ALA A 19 6.03 25.67 -32.74
N THR A 20 5.03 26.55 -32.88
CA THR A 20 3.93 26.66 -31.92
C THR A 20 2.83 25.63 -32.16
N ILE A 21 2.55 25.20 -33.40
CA ILE A 21 1.68 24.03 -33.67
C ILE A 21 2.35 22.75 -33.16
N ILE A 22 3.66 22.60 -33.31
CA ILE A 22 4.44 21.48 -32.77
C ILE A 22 4.58 21.59 -31.26
N ASN A 23 4.80 22.76 -30.65
CA ASN A 23 4.80 22.88 -29.19
C ASN A 23 3.40 22.72 -28.58
N CYS A 24 2.32 23.16 -29.23
CA CYS A 24 0.97 22.81 -28.80
C CYS A 24 0.72 21.31 -28.97
N GLY A 25 1.16 20.71 -30.08
CA GLY A 25 1.02 19.27 -30.34
C GLY A 25 1.85 18.38 -29.40
N TYR A 26 3.06 18.81 -29.00
CA TYR A 26 3.92 18.07 -28.05
C TYR A 26 3.56 18.37 -26.59
N SER A 27 3.10 19.58 -26.26
CA SER A 27 2.45 19.85 -24.96
C SER A 27 1.11 19.12 -24.82
N ALA A 28 0.49 18.70 -25.94
CA ALA A 28 -0.71 17.85 -25.98
C ALA A 28 -0.44 16.38 -26.36
N SER A 29 0.82 15.92 -26.30
CA SER A 29 1.16 14.49 -26.51
C SER A 29 2.27 13.92 -25.61
N ILE A 30 2.90 14.73 -24.74
CA ILE A 30 3.71 14.24 -23.61
C ILE A 30 2.92 14.32 -22.29
N LEU A 31 1.66 13.90 -22.33
CA LEU A 31 0.89 13.42 -21.18
C LEU A 31 -0.38 12.73 -21.72
N ASN A 32 -0.73 11.59 -21.14
CA ASN A 32 -2.11 11.15 -21.07
C ASN A 32 -2.30 10.38 -19.76
N LYS A 33 -2.16 11.11 -18.64
CA LYS A 33 -2.70 10.72 -17.33
C LYS A 33 -4.11 11.30 -17.13
N ASP A 34 -4.55 12.12 -18.09
CA ASP A 34 -5.50 13.22 -17.95
C ASP A 34 -6.96 12.74 -17.83
N ASP A 35 -7.17 11.44 -18.05
CA ASP A 35 -8.43 10.73 -17.79
C ASP A 35 -8.78 10.65 -16.29
N ILE A 36 -7.82 10.61 -15.35
CA ILE A 36 -8.10 10.39 -13.91
C ILE A 36 -7.84 11.65 -13.08
N PHE A 37 -8.81 12.01 -12.22
CA PHE A 37 -8.77 13.19 -11.36
C PHE A 37 -9.50 12.95 -10.03
N THR A 38 -9.34 13.84 -9.05
CA THR A 38 -9.96 13.74 -7.72
C THR A 38 -10.97 14.86 -7.46
N VAL A 39 -12.07 14.54 -6.78
CA VAL A 39 -13.09 15.51 -6.34
C VAL A 39 -13.28 15.41 -4.83
N ASN A 40 -13.01 16.49 -4.11
CA ASN A 40 -13.25 16.57 -2.66
C ASN A 40 -14.68 17.02 -2.38
N ILE A 41 -15.38 16.30 -1.52
CA ILE A 41 -16.71 16.65 -1.00
C ILE A 41 -16.58 16.67 0.53
N THR A 42 -16.58 17.86 1.13
CA THR A 42 -16.28 18.07 2.56
C THR A 42 -17.28 19.03 3.21
N MET A 43 -17.49 18.90 4.51
CA MET A 43 -18.45 19.71 5.26
C MET A 43 -18.05 21.19 5.46
N ASN A 44 -16.80 21.56 5.15
CA ASN A 44 -16.31 22.95 5.01
C ASN A 44 -16.58 23.87 6.22
N ASN A 45 -15.84 23.65 7.30
CA ASN A 45 -15.94 24.34 8.60
C ASN A 45 -17.35 24.28 9.21
N TYR A 46 -17.95 23.10 9.19
CA TYR A 46 -19.28 22.86 9.75
C TYR A 46 -19.29 22.94 11.28
N GLU A 47 -20.37 23.48 11.84
CA GLU A 47 -20.66 23.43 13.27
C GLU A 47 -22.02 22.75 13.47
N THR A 48 -22.01 21.61 14.16
CA THR A 48 -23.23 20.87 14.55
C THR A 48 -24.00 21.67 15.59
N LYS A 49 -25.32 21.71 15.49
CA LYS A 49 -26.20 22.49 16.39
C LYS A 49 -26.73 21.67 17.55
N GLN A 50 -26.76 20.35 17.39
CA GLN A 50 -27.20 19.38 18.38
C GLN A 50 -26.26 18.16 18.42
N GLU A 51 -26.43 17.33 19.43
CA GLU A 51 -25.92 15.96 19.46
C GLU A 51 -26.76 15.08 18.50
N ASP A 52 -26.20 13.94 18.10
CA ASP A 52 -26.82 12.99 17.15
C ASP A 52 -27.29 13.65 15.83
N GLU A 53 -26.44 14.48 15.21
CA GLU A 53 -26.79 15.29 14.04
C GLU A 53 -26.39 14.64 12.71
N TYR A 54 -27.38 14.43 11.84
CA TYR A 54 -27.17 14.02 10.45
C TYR A 54 -27.08 15.25 9.54
N ALA A 55 -25.86 15.61 9.17
CA ALA A 55 -25.56 16.70 8.24
C ALA A 55 -25.40 16.18 6.81
N TYR A 56 -25.70 17.04 5.84
CA TYR A 56 -25.62 16.74 4.41
C TYR A 56 -24.91 17.87 3.65
N VAL A 57 -24.09 17.50 2.68
CA VAL A 57 -23.49 18.41 1.68
C VAL A 57 -23.71 17.85 0.27
N GLN A 58 -24.05 18.73 -0.68
CA GLN A 58 -24.17 18.35 -2.09
C GLN A 58 -22.97 18.81 -2.95
N TYR A 59 -22.63 17.98 -3.93
CA TYR A 59 -21.72 18.31 -5.02
C TYR A 59 -22.43 18.09 -6.36
N LYS A 60 -22.54 19.14 -7.17
CA LYS A 60 -23.11 19.04 -8.53
C LYS A 60 -22.05 18.54 -9.49
N LEU A 61 -22.33 17.44 -10.19
CA LEU A 61 -21.43 16.92 -11.22
C LEU A 61 -21.43 17.85 -12.44
N PRO A 62 -20.30 17.98 -13.16
CA PRO A 62 -20.29 18.61 -14.47
C PRO A 62 -21.12 17.79 -15.47
N ASP A 63 -21.59 18.42 -16.54
CA ASP A 63 -22.30 17.71 -17.62
C ASP A 63 -21.32 16.97 -18.55
N GLU A 64 -20.55 16.07 -17.98
CA GLU A 64 -19.58 15.18 -18.62
C GLU A 64 -19.94 13.72 -18.31
N GLU A 65 -19.47 12.77 -19.11
CA GLU A 65 -19.56 11.35 -18.78
C GLU A 65 -18.39 10.99 -17.84
N LEU A 66 -18.71 10.51 -16.64
CA LEU A 66 -17.74 10.30 -15.57
C LEU A 66 -17.95 8.96 -14.86
N PHE A 67 -16.88 8.42 -14.31
CA PHE A 67 -16.87 7.14 -13.61
C PHE A 67 -16.15 7.28 -12.28
N ILE A 68 -16.81 6.96 -11.18
CA ILE A 68 -16.17 6.89 -9.86
C ILE A 68 -15.44 5.54 -9.78
N VAL A 69 -14.13 5.59 -9.56
CA VAL A 69 -13.22 4.42 -9.59
C VAL A 69 -12.54 4.16 -8.24
N GLY A 70 -12.78 4.99 -7.22
CA GLY A 70 -12.32 4.80 -5.86
C GLY A 70 -12.76 5.92 -4.91
N TYR A 71 -12.49 5.72 -3.62
CA TYR A 71 -12.87 6.62 -2.53
C TYR A 71 -11.70 6.77 -1.55
N LEU A 72 -11.56 7.95 -0.96
CA LEU A 72 -10.58 8.25 0.08
C LEU A 72 -11.28 9.09 1.17
N PRO A 73 -11.60 8.51 2.34
CA PRO A 73 -12.25 9.24 3.42
C PRO A 73 -11.32 10.32 3.99
N LEU A 74 -11.81 11.56 4.04
CA LEU A 74 -11.12 12.72 4.60
C LEU A 74 -11.77 13.06 5.95
N ILE A 75 -11.50 12.28 6.99
CA ILE A 75 -12.31 12.30 8.23
C ILE A 75 -11.50 12.76 9.43
N ASN A 76 -12.08 13.69 10.20
CA ASN A 76 -11.67 13.97 11.56
C ASN A 76 -12.19 12.84 12.46
N MET A 77 -11.29 11.97 12.94
CA MET A 77 -11.65 10.77 13.71
C MET A 77 -12.30 11.07 15.07
N ASN A 78 -12.32 12.33 15.52
CA ASN A 78 -12.96 12.77 16.76
C ASN A 78 -14.40 13.29 16.55
N SER A 79 -14.91 13.35 15.31
CA SER A 79 -16.22 13.94 15.00
C SER A 79 -17.21 12.96 14.36
N ALA A 80 -16.83 12.36 13.22
CA ALA A 80 -17.75 11.54 12.44
C ALA A 80 -17.86 10.10 12.98
N HIS A 81 -19.10 9.65 13.20
CA HIS A 81 -19.42 8.28 13.59
C HIS A 81 -19.54 7.36 12.36
N HIS A 82 -20.29 7.80 11.35
CA HIS A 82 -20.34 7.18 10.04
C HIS A 82 -20.63 8.22 8.93
N MET A 83 -20.39 7.83 7.68
CA MET A 83 -20.49 8.70 6.51
C MET A 83 -20.98 7.91 5.29
N LEU A 84 -22.07 8.36 4.66
CA LEU A 84 -22.68 7.71 3.50
C LEU A 84 -22.66 8.65 2.29
N SER A 85 -22.24 8.15 1.13
CA SER A 85 -22.26 8.91 -0.13
C SER A 85 -23.30 8.32 -1.08
N TYR A 86 -24.12 9.19 -1.67
CA TYR A 86 -25.20 8.85 -2.60
C TYR A 86 -24.98 9.53 -3.95
N ALA A 87 -25.26 8.84 -5.05
CA ALA A 87 -25.35 9.42 -6.39
C ALA A 87 -26.83 9.59 -6.76
N CYS A 88 -27.23 10.78 -7.19
CA CYS A 88 -28.64 11.19 -7.22
C CYS A 88 -29.03 12.10 -8.39
N SER A 89 -30.32 12.08 -8.77
CA SER A 89 -30.89 12.99 -9.77
C SER A 89 -31.06 14.41 -9.26
N GLN A 90 -31.52 14.57 -8.01
CA GLN A 90 -31.63 15.86 -7.33
C GLN A 90 -31.39 15.66 -5.82
N PRO A 91 -30.68 16.57 -5.13
CA PRO A 91 -30.65 16.60 -3.66
C PRO A 91 -32.04 16.92 -3.09
N SER A 92 -32.28 16.62 -1.81
CA SER A 92 -33.57 16.94 -1.17
C SER A 92 -33.82 18.44 -0.97
N THR A 93 -32.78 19.27 -1.05
CA THR A 93 -32.90 20.73 -1.01
C THR A 93 -31.90 21.38 -1.97
N ASP A 94 -32.21 22.57 -2.47
CA ASP A 94 -31.28 23.38 -3.28
C ASP A 94 -30.18 24.07 -2.43
N LYS A 95 -30.15 23.85 -1.10
CA LYS A 95 -29.11 24.39 -0.22
C LYS A 95 -27.82 23.57 -0.38
N PRO A 96 -26.63 24.20 -0.32
CA PRO A 96 -25.36 23.47 -0.35
C PRO A 96 -25.20 22.53 0.86
N PHE A 97 -25.78 22.91 2.01
CA PHE A 97 -25.80 22.13 3.25
C PHE A 97 -27.19 22.11 3.89
N TRP A 98 -27.57 21.00 4.52
CA TRP A 98 -28.78 20.87 5.34
C TRP A 98 -28.65 19.78 6.42
N THR A 99 -29.66 19.65 7.28
CA THR A 99 -29.82 18.60 8.29
C THR A 99 -31.23 18.02 8.23
N GLY A 100 -31.42 16.82 8.78
CA GLY A 100 -32.73 16.16 8.94
C GLY A 100 -33.36 15.64 7.64
N MET A 101 -33.61 16.49 6.65
CA MET A 101 -34.12 16.02 5.34
C MET A 101 -33.16 14.98 4.75
N GLY A 102 -33.70 13.88 4.22
CA GLY A 102 -32.90 12.78 3.65
C GLY A 102 -31.99 13.23 2.49
N PRO A 103 -31.13 12.37 1.94
CA PRO A 103 -30.11 12.79 0.98
C PRO A 103 -30.67 13.36 -0.33
N CYS A 104 -31.67 12.70 -0.93
CA CYS A 104 -32.05 12.96 -2.31
C CYS A 104 -33.57 12.87 -2.58
N ASN A 105 -34.02 13.64 -3.57
CA ASN A 105 -35.39 13.65 -4.07
C ASN A 105 -35.41 13.02 -5.48
N GLY A 106 -36.12 11.91 -5.66
CA GLY A 106 -36.14 11.12 -6.89
C GLY A 106 -35.11 9.98 -6.92
N ILE A 107 -34.50 9.74 -8.07
CA ILE A 107 -33.61 8.60 -8.30
C ILE A 107 -32.31 8.79 -7.51
N GLN A 108 -31.97 7.78 -6.70
CA GLN A 108 -30.75 7.75 -5.90
C GLN A 108 -30.18 6.33 -5.80
N THR A 109 -28.88 6.22 -5.59
CA THR A 109 -28.23 4.99 -5.12
C THR A 109 -27.14 5.32 -4.12
N ILE A 110 -26.95 4.49 -3.10
CA ILE A 110 -25.75 4.55 -2.27
C ILE A 110 -24.55 4.10 -3.13
N ILE A 111 -23.44 4.84 -3.05
CA ILE A 111 -22.21 4.58 -3.82
C ILE A 111 -21.00 4.27 -2.94
N HIS A 112 -21.01 4.75 -1.70
CA HIS A 112 -19.97 4.52 -0.69
C HIS A 112 -20.59 4.61 0.70
N GLY A 113 -20.05 3.83 1.65
CA GLY A 113 -20.37 3.94 3.06
C GLY A 113 -19.12 3.67 3.88
N TRP A 114 -18.75 4.62 4.73
CA TRP A 114 -17.69 4.50 5.71
C TRP A 114 -18.32 4.50 7.11
N ALA A 115 -17.75 3.70 8.01
CA ALA A 115 -18.04 3.77 9.42
C ALA A 115 -16.71 3.63 10.19
N ARG A 116 -16.66 4.20 11.40
CA ARG A 116 -15.50 4.06 12.28
C ARG A 116 -15.20 2.57 12.49
N ASN A 117 -13.92 2.19 12.35
CA ASN A 117 -13.43 0.80 12.50
C ASN A 117 -13.98 -0.21 11.47
N ALA A 118 -14.47 0.23 10.31
CA ALA A 118 -14.86 -0.65 9.21
C ALA A 118 -13.80 -0.69 8.08
N PRO A 119 -13.67 -1.82 7.33
CA PRO A 119 -12.78 -1.91 6.18
C PRO A 119 -13.10 -0.90 5.07
N ALA A 120 -12.07 -0.48 4.32
CA ALA A 120 -12.23 0.47 3.21
C ALA A 120 -12.77 -0.20 1.94
N LEU A 121 -13.85 0.37 1.37
CA LEU A 121 -14.44 -0.10 0.12
C LEU A 121 -13.50 0.13 -1.08
N THR A 122 -12.94 -0.96 -1.61
CA THR A 122 -12.15 -0.97 -2.84
C THR A 122 -12.99 -1.48 -4.02
N LEU A 123 -13.10 -0.70 -5.09
CA LEU A 123 -13.77 -1.14 -6.32
C LEU A 123 -12.84 -2.08 -7.12
N PRO A 124 -13.36 -3.20 -7.69
CA PRO A 124 -12.52 -4.12 -8.46
C PRO A 124 -11.92 -3.48 -9.72
N LYS A 125 -10.84 -4.07 -10.22
CA LYS A 125 -10.14 -3.55 -11.39
C LYS A 125 -11.04 -3.50 -12.62
N ASP A 126 -10.98 -2.37 -13.32
CA ASP A 126 -11.76 -2.06 -14.53
C ASP A 126 -13.29 -1.98 -14.33
N VAL A 127 -13.71 -1.87 -13.06
CA VAL A 127 -15.03 -1.39 -12.62
C VAL A 127 -15.01 0.15 -12.44
N GLY A 128 -16.19 0.76 -12.46
CA GLY A 128 -16.47 2.07 -11.86
C GLY A 128 -17.97 2.39 -11.86
N ILE A 129 -18.43 3.31 -11.00
CA ILE A 129 -19.84 3.75 -10.98
C ILE A 129 -20.01 4.90 -11.99
N ALA A 130 -20.80 4.67 -13.02
CA ALA A 130 -21.11 5.68 -14.03
C ALA A 130 -22.00 6.80 -13.45
N VAL A 131 -21.62 8.07 -13.66
CA VAL A 131 -22.32 9.28 -13.20
C VAL A 131 -22.23 10.39 -14.26
N GLY A 132 -23.00 11.47 -14.11
CA GLY A 132 -22.94 12.63 -15.00
C GLY A 132 -23.88 12.52 -16.21
N ARG A 133 -23.45 13.03 -17.38
CA ARG A 133 -24.28 13.33 -18.56
C ARG A 133 -25.25 12.22 -18.97
N ASN A 134 -24.75 11.00 -19.13
CA ASN A 134 -25.51 9.87 -19.69
C ASN A 134 -26.23 9.00 -18.63
N THR A 135 -26.21 9.41 -17.36
CA THR A 135 -26.91 8.72 -16.27
C THR A 135 -27.95 9.63 -15.60
N PRO A 136 -28.90 9.09 -14.80
CA PRO A 136 -29.77 9.91 -13.95
C PRO A 136 -29.00 10.62 -12.83
N TYR A 137 -27.74 10.26 -12.54
CA TYR A 137 -26.99 10.78 -11.40
C TYR A 137 -26.28 12.09 -11.75
N LYS A 138 -26.87 13.22 -11.35
CA LYS A 138 -26.39 14.60 -11.60
C LYS A 138 -25.73 15.25 -10.40
N TYR A 139 -25.92 14.68 -9.21
CA TYR A 139 -25.36 15.15 -7.95
C TYR A 139 -24.75 13.98 -7.19
N ILE A 140 -23.71 14.27 -6.42
CA ILE A 140 -23.29 13.44 -5.29
C ILE A 140 -23.76 14.13 -4.02
N VAL A 141 -24.44 13.42 -3.13
CA VAL A 141 -24.80 13.91 -1.80
C VAL A 141 -24.02 13.10 -0.77
N LEU A 142 -23.29 13.80 0.09
CA LEU A 142 -22.58 13.20 1.21
C LEU A 142 -23.35 13.50 2.51
N ASN A 143 -23.66 12.45 3.25
CA ASN A 143 -24.19 12.51 4.59
C ASN A 143 -23.07 12.14 5.58
N ILE A 144 -22.96 12.88 6.68
CA ILE A 144 -22.13 12.53 7.84
C ILE A 144 -23.01 12.56 9.08
N HIS A 145 -22.87 11.53 9.92
CA HIS A 145 -23.48 11.45 11.24
C HIS A 145 -22.45 11.85 12.31
N TYR A 146 -22.80 12.85 13.11
CA TYR A 146 -22.01 13.36 14.22
C TYR A 146 -22.70 13.07 15.55
N LEU A 147 -22.04 12.35 16.47
CA LEU A 147 -22.64 12.00 17.77
C LEU A 147 -22.66 13.17 18.77
N GLY A 148 -21.70 14.10 18.69
CA GLY A 148 -21.53 15.17 19.68
C GLY A 148 -21.33 16.56 19.06
N ILE A 149 -21.42 17.60 19.90
CA ILE A 149 -21.32 19.00 19.44
C ILE A 149 -19.86 19.38 19.11
N LEU A 150 -19.66 19.87 17.89
CA LEU A 150 -18.39 20.12 17.23
C LEU A 150 -18.32 21.51 16.61
N LYS A 151 -17.09 22.00 16.40
CA LYS A 151 -16.82 23.29 15.78
C LYS A 151 -15.76 23.17 14.68
N ASN A 152 -16.02 23.79 13.53
CA ASN A 152 -15.12 23.85 12.36
C ASN A 152 -14.71 22.47 11.80
N ASP A 153 -15.66 21.53 11.72
CA ASP A 153 -15.41 20.22 11.12
C ASP A 153 -15.29 20.32 9.59
N ASN A 154 -14.33 19.58 9.03
CA ASN A 154 -14.06 19.54 7.60
C ASN A 154 -14.13 18.11 7.03
N SER A 155 -14.82 17.20 7.73
CA SER A 155 -14.89 15.80 7.32
C SER A 155 -15.59 15.63 5.97
N GLY A 156 -15.21 14.59 5.22
CA GLY A 156 -15.64 14.42 3.85
C GLY A 156 -15.14 13.15 3.17
N ASN A 157 -15.35 13.10 1.85
CA ASN A 157 -14.91 12.03 0.97
C ASN A 157 -14.20 12.64 -0.25
N GLN A 158 -13.02 12.14 -0.59
CA GLN A 158 -12.37 12.39 -1.88
C GLN A 158 -12.74 11.26 -2.84
N LEU A 159 -13.51 11.60 -3.88
CA LEU A 159 -13.81 10.68 -4.98
C LEU A 159 -12.63 10.63 -5.94
N ILE A 160 -12.21 9.42 -6.31
CA ILE A 160 -11.31 9.20 -7.44
C ILE A 160 -12.20 9.00 -8.67
N MET A 161 -12.10 9.90 -9.65
CA MET A 161 -12.95 9.94 -10.83
C MET A 161 -12.14 9.69 -12.11
N SER A 162 -12.80 9.15 -13.13
CA SER A 162 -12.27 8.86 -14.45
C SER A 162 -13.20 9.43 -15.53
N ARG A 163 -12.65 10.10 -16.55
CA ARG A 163 -13.33 10.39 -17.82
C ARG A 163 -13.33 9.19 -18.75
N LYS A 164 -12.33 8.32 -18.61
CA LYS A 164 -12.23 7.08 -19.38
C LYS A 164 -13.36 6.12 -19.03
N PRO A 165 -14.09 5.59 -20.03
CA PRO A 165 -15.04 4.49 -19.83
C PRO A 165 -14.42 3.28 -19.15
N ARG A 166 -15.24 2.57 -18.36
CA ARG A 166 -14.83 1.39 -17.58
C ARG A 166 -15.41 0.15 -18.25
N LYS A 167 -14.65 -0.95 -18.26
CA LYS A 167 -15.09 -2.19 -18.91
C LYS A 167 -16.33 -2.76 -18.22
N TYR A 168 -16.40 -2.60 -16.91
CA TYR A 168 -17.53 -2.98 -16.08
C TYR A 168 -18.08 -1.76 -15.35
N HIS A 169 -19.39 -1.68 -15.21
CA HIS A 169 -20.04 -0.68 -14.38
C HIS A 169 -20.42 -1.29 -13.03
N ALA A 170 -20.30 -0.50 -11.96
CA ALA A 170 -20.79 -0.87 -10.65
C ALA A 170 -22.23 -0.37 -10.42
N GLY A 171 -23.01 -1.18 -9.71
CA GLY A 171 -24.34 -0.84 -9.20
C GLY A 171 -24.54 -1.42 -7.81
N VAL A 172 -25.64 -1.07 -7.16
CA VAL A 172 -26.06 -1.66 -5.89
C VAL A 172 -27.46 -2.23 -6.05
N LEU A 173 -27.62 -3.47 -5.59
CA LEU A 173 -28.91 -4.13 -5.46
C LEU A 173 -29.34 -4.03 -3.99
N LEU A 174 -30.40 -3.28 -3.73
CA LEU A 174 -31.04 -3.22 -2.41
C LEU A 174 -32.08 -4.34 -2.30
N SER A 175 -31.81 -5.33 -1.46
CA SER A 175 -32.76 -6.39 -1.09
C SER A 175 -33.37 -6.11 0.28
N GLY A 176 -34.65 -6.43 0.48
CA GLY A 176 -35.33 -6.14 1.74
C GLY A 176 -36.84 -6.35 1.77
N THR A 177 -37.49 -5.97 2.88
CA THR A 177 -38.96 -6.00 3.01
C THR A 177 -39.49 -4.93 3.96
N ASN A 178 -40.74 -4.51 3.72
CA ASN A 178 -41.54 -3.69 4.65
C ASN A 178 -42.38 -4.55 5.62
N ASP A 179 -42.44 -5.88 5.42
CA ASP A 179 -43.19 -6.82 6.25
C ASP A 179 -42.47 -7.06 7.59
N ILE A 180 -42.48 -6.03 8.44
CA ILE A 180 -41.83 -6.00 9.74
C ILE A 180 -42.89 -5.68 10.79
N TYR A 181 -43.29 -6.69 11.56
CA TYR A 181 -44.21 -6.57 12.69
C TYR A 181 -43.65 -7.34 13.88
N LEU A 182 -42.87 -6.66 14.72
CA LEU A 182 -42.20 -7.27 15.85
C LEU A 182 -43.09 -7.21 17.10
N LYS A 183 -43.65 -8.35 17.50
CA LYS A 183 -44.49 -8.47 18.70
C LYS A 183 -43.66 -8.25 19.99
N PRO A 184 -44.21 -7.63 21.05
CA PRO A 184 -43.57 -7.53 22.35
C PRO A 184 -43.06 -8.88 22.86
N LYS A 185 -41.97 -8.88 23.63
CA LYS A 185 -41.38 -10.06 24.30
C LYS A 185 -41.24 -11.29 23.41
N THR A 186 -40.89 -11.10 22.14
CA THR A 186 -40.82 -12.16 21.13
C THR A 186 -39.43 -12.21 20.50
N HIS A 187 -38.82 -13.39 20.55
CA HIS A 187 -37.49 -13.67 20.02
C HIS A 187 -37.53 -14.32 18.63
N THR A 188 -36.44 -14.20 17.88
CA THR A 188 -36.22 -14.86 16.57
C THR A 188 -37.38 -14.65 15.58
N ILE A 189 -37.88 -13.41 15.52
CA ILE A 189 -38.90 -12.99 14.55
C ILE A 189 -38.23 -12.90 13.18
N ARG A 190 -38.74 -13.63 12.19
CA ARG A 190 -38.14 -13.75 10.85
C ARG A 190 -38.96 -12.98 9.82
N THR A 191 -38.33 -12.07 9.08
CA THR A 191 -38.95 -11.37 7.95
C THR A 191 -38.23 -11.77 6.65
N PRO A 192 -38.73 -12.81 5.95
CA PRO A 192 -38.14 -13.25 4.69
C PRO A 192 -38.48 -12.28 3.54
N PHE A 193 -37.57 -12.18 2.57
CA PHE A 193 -37.78 -11.49 1.30
C PHE A 193 -37.26 -12.35 0.15
N SER A 194 -37.86 -12.21 -1.03
CA SER A 194 -37.51 -12.99 -2.20
C SER A 194 -37.96 -12.34 -3.51
N CYS A 195 -37.09 -12.37 -4.51
CA CYS A 195 -37.40 -11.93 -5.88
C CYS A 195 -36.68 -12.84 -6.91
N GLN A 196 -37.10 -12.78 -8.17
CA GLN A 196 -36.40 -13.44 -9.28
C GLN A 196 -35.57 -12.43 -10.08
N TYR A 197 -34.28 -12.71 -10.23
CA TYR A 197 -33.36 -11.88 -10.97
C TYR A 197 -33.55 -12.05 -12.49
N ASN A 198 -33.87 -10.96 -13.19
CA ASN A 198 -34.23 -10.98 -14.61
C ASN A 198 -33.30 -10.14 -15.52
N GLY A 199 -32.22 -9.56 -14.96
CA GLY A 199 -31.24 -8.74 -15.69
C GLY A 199 -30.14 -9.53 -16.41
N PRO A 200 -29.11 -8.84 -16.95
CA PRO A 200 -27.89 -9.47 -17.44
C PRO A 200 -27.05 -10.04 -16.27
N PRO A 201 -26.08 -10.94 -16.49
CA PRO A 201 -25.24 -11.46 -15.42
C PRO A 201 -24.52 -10.35 -14.62
N ILE A 202 -24.57 -10.45 -13.30
CA ILE A 202 -23.91 -9.53 -12.37
C ILE A 202 -23.02 -10.28 -11.40
N SER A 203 -21.90 -9.66 -11.01
CA SER A 203 -20.95 -10.22 -10.04
C SER A 203 -20.90 -9.34 -8.80
N ILE A 204 -21.54 -9.80 -7.72
CA ILE A 204 -21.59 -9.14 -6.41
C ILE A 204 -20.21 -9.25 -5.75
N PHE A 205 -19.62 -8.14 -5.31
CA PHE A 205 -18.26 -8.11 -4.75
C PHE A 205 -18.16 -7.48 -3.35
N ALA A 206 -19.17 -6.75 -2.89
CA ALA A 206 -19.23 -6.22 -1.53
C ALA A 206 -20.67 -6.12 -1.01
N ILE A 207 -20.87 -6.23 0.30
CA ILE A 207 -22.19 -6.18 0.95
C ILE A 207 -22.20 -5.19 2.12
N ARG A 208 -23.28 -4.42 2.25
CA ARG A 208 -23.64 -3.69 3.47
C ARG A 208 -24.98 -4.22 3.99
N VAL A 209 -25.06 -4.62 5.25
CA VAL A 209 -26.33 -4.87 5.96
C VAL A 209 -26.76 -3.62 6.73
N HIS A 210 -28.07 -3.42 6.89
CA HIS A 210 -28.63 -2.34 7.68
C HIS A 210 -30.02 -2.71 8.23
N ALA A 211 -30.18 -2.44 9.52
CA ALA A 211 -31.40 -2.49 10.30
C ALA A 211 -31.16 -1.62 11.56
N HIS A 212 -32.13 -1.53 12.46
CA HIS A 212 -32.01 -0.83 13.73
C HIS A 212 -31.78 -1.82 14.90
N GLN A 213 -32.02 -1.40 16.15
CA GLN A 213 -31.53 -2.06 17.37
C GLN A 213 -32.11 -3.46 17.68
N TRP A 214 -33.24 -3.85 17.08
CA TRP A 214 -33.88 -5.14 17.39
C TRP A 214 -33.38 -6.28 16.50
N ALA A 215 -32.76 -5.95 15.36
CA ALA A 215 -32.19 -6.93 14.44
C ALA A 215 -30.95 -7.65 14.99
N ARG A 216 -30.72 -8.88 14.52
CA ARG A 216 -29.67 -9.80 14.98
C ARG A 216 -28.86 -10.40 13.84
N VAL A 217 -29.51 -10.66 12.70
CA VAL A 217 -28.85 -11.07 11.46
C VAL A 217 -29.71 -10.69 10.26
N ASN A 218 -29.06 -10.10 9.25
CA ASN A 218 -29.60 -9.96 7.90
C ASN A 218 -28.80 -10.90 6.99
N SER A 219 -29.51 -11.76 6.26
CA SER A 219 -28.91 -12.79 5.40
C SER A 219 -29.39 -12.69 3.95
N LEU A 220 -28.55 -13.15 3.02
CA LEU A 220 -28.82 -13.13 1.59
C LEU A 220 -28.23 -14.38 0.92
N TYR A 221 -29.02 -14.98 0.03
CA TYR A 221 -28.74 -16.23 -0.66
C TYR A 221 -29.14 -16.11 -2.14
N ARG A 222 -28.46 -16.89 -2.99
CA ARG A 222 -28.89 -17.19 -4.36
C ARG A 222 -29.39 -18.62 -4.40
N VAL A 223 -30.58 -18.84 -4.94
CA VAL A 223 -31.08 -20.16 -5.34
C VAL A 223 -30.99 -20.29 -6.87
N ARG A 224 -30.30 -21.33 -7.35
CA ARG A 224 -30.16 -21.68 -8.77
C ARG A 224 -30.42 -23.18 -8.94
N ASP A 225 -31.26 -23.56 -9.88
CA ASP A 225 -31.62 -24.96 -10.17
C ASP A 225 -32.12 -25.78 -8.96
N GLY A 226 -32.62 -25.10 -7.92
CA GLY A 226 -33.06 -25.68 -6.64
C GLY A 226 -32.01 -25.62 -5.52
N GLU A 227 -30.73 -25.47 -5.86
CA GLU A 227 -29.62 -25.39 -4.89
C GLU A 227 -29.50 -23.97 -4.31
N ILE A 228 -29.45 -23.88 -2.97
CA ILE A 228 -29.26 -22.61 -2.25
C ILE A 228 -27.78 -22.37 -1.92
N SER A 229 -27.34 -21.13 -2.08
CA SER A 229 -25.96 -20.71 -1.83
C SER A 229 -25.91 -19.36 -1.10
N GLN A 230 -25.24 -19.31 0.05
CA GLN A 230 -25.14 -18.10 0.87
C GLN A 230 -24.24 -17.04 0.20
N ILE A 231 -24.72 -15.80 0.15
CA ILE A 231 -23.98 -14.62 -0.29
C ILE A 231 -23.48 -13.84 0.94
N VAL A 232 -24.36 -13.61 1.92
CA VAL A 232 -24.03 -12.93 3.17
C VAL A 232 -24.83 -13.49 4.34
N LYS A 233 -24.24 -13.33 5.53
CA LYS A 233 -24.88 -13.48 6.83
C LYS A 233 -24.21 -12.46 7.75
N GLY A 234 -24.85 -11.32 7.96
CA GLY A 234 -24.26 -10.16 8.63
C GLY A 234 -25.09 -9.67 9.80
N ASP A 235 -24.46 -9.34 10.92
CA ASP A 235 -25.11 -8.69 12.06
C ASP A 235 -25.19 -7.17 11.79
N PRO A 236 -26.40 -6.58 11.73
CA PRO A 236 -26.58 -5.15 11.47
C PRO A 236 -26.21 -4.25 12.67
N GLN A 237 -25.88 -4.80 13.84
CA GLN A 237 -25.33 -4.03 14.97
C GLN A 237 -23.81 -3.77 14.85
N TRP A 238 -23.17 -4.23 13.77
CA TRP A 238 -21.78 -3.89 13.44
C TRP A 238 -21.72 -2.60 12.61
N PRO A 239 -20.56 -1.91 12.56
CA PRO A 239 -20.35 -0.70 11.75
C PRO A 239 -20.81 -0.92 10.29
N GLN A 240 -21.89 -0.25 9.91
CA GLN A 240 -22.66 -0.56 8.70
C GLN A 240 -22.01 0.01 7.41
N SER A 241 -20.83 -0.52 7.06
CA SER A 241 -20.08 -0.23 5.83
C SER A 241 -20.29 -1.33 4.76
N PHE A 242 -19.66 -1.18 3.59
CA PHE A 242 -19.59 -2.22 2.55
C PHE A 242 -18.36 -3.12 2.76
N TYR A 243 -18.60 -4.33 3.27
CA TYR A 243 -17.58 -5.35 3.46
C TYR A 243 -17.34 -6.11 2.15
N PRO A 244 -16.09 -6.32 1.71
CA PRO A 244 -15.78 -7.10 0.51
C PRO A 244 -16.10 -8.59 0.72
N LEU A 245 -16.54 -9.28 -0.34
CA LEU A 245 -16.73 -10.73 -0.31
C LEU A 245 -15.40 -11.46 -0.60
N PRO A 246 -15.08 -12.59 0.09
CA PRO A 246 -13.87 -13.39 -0.19
C PRO A 246 -13.78 -13.94 -1.61
N SER A 247 -14.91 -14.03 -2.32
CA SER A 247 -15.01 -14.30 -3.74
C SER A 247 -16.29 -13.67 -4.27
N ALA A 248 -16.24 -13.10 -5.48
CA ALA A 248 -17.39 -12.42 -6.04
C ALA A 248 -18.47 -13.43 -6.48
N VAL A 249 -19.73 -13.20 -6.11
CA VAL A 249 -20.83 -14.12 -6.37
C VAL A 249 -21.58 -13.70 -7.63
N GLU A 250 -21.63 -14.61 -8.61
CA GLU A 250 -22.36 -14.41 -9.86
C GLU A 250 -23.86 -14.72 -9.70
N ILE A 251 -24.69 -13.72 -10.00
CA ILE A 251 -26.13 -13.87 -10.22
C ILE A 251 -26.41 -13.82 -11.73
N GLN A 252 -27.19 -14.78 -12.22
CA GLN A 252 -27.59 -14.92 -13.62
C GLN A 252 -29.11 -14.75 -13.75
N LYS A 253 -29.58 -14.55 -14.99
CA LYS A 253 -31.00 -14.49 -15.29
C LYS A 253 -31.72 -15.78 -14.85
N ASN A 254 -32.91 -15.61 -14.25
CA ASN A 254 -33.77 -16.61 -13.63
C ASN A 254 -33.37 -17.09 -12.23
N ASP A 255 -32.18 -16.73 -11.71
CA ASP A 255 -31.82 -16.99 -10.31
C ASP A 255 -32.85 -16.36 -9.36
N TYR A 256 -33.12 -17.02 -8.23
CA TYR A 256 -33.87 -16.39 -7.14
C TYR A 256 -32.89 -15.79 -6.13
N ILE A 257 -33.14 -14.54 -5.77
CA ILE A 257 -32.47 -13.87 -4.66
C ILE A 257 -33.41 -13.97 -3.47
N VAL A 258 -32.92 -14.58 -2.40
CA VAL A 258 -33.70 -14.92 -1.20
C VAL A 258 -32.93 -14.40 0.00
N GLY A 259 -33.61 -13.86 1.00
CA GLY A 259 -32.96 -13.40 2.21
C GLY A 259 -33.94 -13.26 3.35
N GLN A 260 -33.42 -12.88 4.52
CA GLN A 260 -34.18 -12.83 5.75
C GLN A 260 -33.50 -11.90 6.74
N CYS A 261 -34.28 -11.05 7.38
CA CYS A 261 -33.87 -10.32 8.56
C CYS A 261 -34.48 -10.98 9.81
N VAL A 262 -33.71 -11.08 10.89
CA VAL A 262 -34.11 -11.77 12.12
C VAL A 262 -33.94 -10.84 13.31
N TYR A 263 -34.95 -10.76 14.17
CA TYR A 263 -35.06 -9.77 15.25
C TYR A 263 -35.43 -10.41 16.59
N ASP A 264 -35.01 -9.78 17.69
CA ASP A 264 -35.56 -10.00 19.03
C ASP A 264 -36.19 -8.71 19.56
N ASN A 265 -37.51 -8.70 19.77
CA ASN A 265 -38.18 -7.62 20.46
C ASN A 265 -38.31 -7.95 21.95
N ASN A 266 -37.38 -7.40 22.74
CA ASN A 266 -37.35 -7.51 24.20
C ASN A 266 -38.30 -6.51 24.91
N ASP A 267 -38.99 -5.63 24.19
CA ASP A 267 -39.75 -4.53 24.75
C ASP A 267 -41.21 -4.88 25.04
N ASN A 268 -41.93 -3.89 25.60
CA ASN A 268 -43.36 -3.97 25.88
C ASN A 268 -44.24 -3.50 24.69
N GLN A 269 -43.62 -2.96 23.62
CA GLN A 269 -44.31 -2.33 22.50
C GLN A 269 -44.12 -3.11 21.19
N VAL A 270 -45.06 -2.95 20.25
CA VAL A 270 -44.91 -3.43 18.87
C VAL A 270 -43.91 -2.53 18.16
N VAL A 271 -43.00 -3.10 17.38
CA VAL A 271 -42.12 -2.36 16.47
C VAL A 271 -42.51 -2.67 15.03
N THR A 272 -42.64 -1.65 14.20
CA THR A 272 -42.99 -1.77 12.77
C THR A 272 -41.87 -1.24 11.88
N VAL A 273 -41.98 -1.45 10.56
CA VAL A 273 -41.08 -0.80 9.61
C VAL A 273 -41.11 0.74 9.72
N GLY A 274 -39.96 1.39 9.57
CA GLY A 274 -39.82 2.85 9.53
C GLY A 274 -38.38 3.33 9.66
N SER A 275 -38.14 4.63 9.45
CA SER A 275 -36.79 5.21 9.28
C SER A 275 -36.21 5.87 10.54
N THR A 276 -36.74 5.57 11.73
CA THR A 276 -36.28 6.13 13.02
C THR A 276 -35.77 5.03 13.94
N HIS A 277 -35.00 5.40 14.98
CA HIS A 277 -34.57 4.46 16.03
C HIS A 277 -35.74 3.79 16.80
N THR A 278 -36.97 4.35 16.69
CA THR A 278 -38.21 3.78 17.26
C THR A 278 -38.90 2.78 16.32
N ASN A 279 -38.37 2.53 15.13
CA ASN A 279 -38.88 1.61 14.12
C ASN A 279 -37.77 0.65 13.65
N GLU A 280 -38.06 -0.24 12.71
CA GLU A 280 -37.08 -1.17 12.12
C GLU A 280 -36.96 -1.08 10.60
N MET A 281 -35.86 -1.62 10.07
CA MET A 281 -35.63 -1.80 8.64
C MET A 281 -35.07 -3.20 8.35
N CYS A 282 -35.21 -3.66 7.10
CA CYS A 282 -34.65 -4.93 6.63
C CYS A 282 -33.93 -4.66 5.31
N ASN A 283 -32.68 -4.20 5.35
CA ASN A 283 -31.94 -3.83 4.16
C ASN A 283 -30.65 -4.65 4.02
N VAL A 284 -30.41 -5.17 2.82
CA VAL A 284 -29.13 -5.73 2.39
C VAL A 284 -28.75 -5.08 1.06
N TYR A 285 -27.68 -4.31 1.04
CA TYR A 285 -27.14 -3.65 -0.14
C TYR A 285 -26.00 -4.50 -0.72
N ALA A 286 -26.26 -5.17 -1.84
CA ALA A 286 -25.26 -5.94 -2.57
C ALA A 286 -24.65 -5.09 -3.70
N MET A 287 -23.40 -4.66 -3.53
CA MET A 287 -22.67 -3.95 -4.59
C MET A 287 -22.11 -4.95 -5.61
N TYR A 288 -22.44 -4.73 -6.88
CA TYR A 288 -22.15 -5.64 -7.98
C TYR A 288 -21.51 -4.94 -9.16
N SER A 289 -20.85 -5.71 -10.02
CA SER A 289 -20.32 -5.28 -11.32
C SER A 289 -21.05 -5.97 -12.47
N TYR A 290 -21.20 -5.29 -13.61
CA TYR A 290 -21.84 -5.80 -14.83
C TYR A 290 -21.13 -5.26 -16.09
N GLU A 291 -21.18 -5.97 -17.22
CA GLU A 291 -20.69 -5.44 -18.50
C GLU A 291 -21.83 -4.62 -19.15
N PRO A 292 -21.64 -3.32 -19.41
CA PRO A 292 -22.69 -2.47 -19.98
C PRO A 292 -22.91 -2.73 -21.47
N SER A 293 -24.03 -2.22 -22.00
CA SER A 293 -24.28 -2.21 -23.43
C SER A 293 -23.24 -1.39 -24.20
N LYS A 294 -23.10 -1.66 -25.49
CA LYS A 294 -22.12 -1.02 -26.37
C LYS A 294 -22.78 -0.21 -27.46
N THR A 295 -22.12 0.87 -27.87
CA THR A 295 -22.53 1.69 -29.01
C THR A 295 -22.35 0.92 -30.33
N SER A 296 -22.87 1.46 -31.43
CA SER A 296 -22.60 0.96 -32.80
C SER A 296 -21.10 0.83 -33.10
N ASP A 297 -20.30 1.67 -32.44
CA ASP A 297 -18.89 1.87 -32.72
C ASP A 297 -18.00 1.02 -31.78
N GLY A 298 -18.63 0.24 -30.89
CA GLY A 298 -18.00 -0.73 -29.99
C GLY A 298 -17.64 -0.22 -28.60
N GLU A 299 -17.87 1.06 -28.30
CA GLU A 299 -17.57 1.67 -27.00
C GLU A 299 -18.59 1.29 -25.93
N THR A 300 -18.16 1.16 -24.68
CA THR A 300 -19.04 0.91 -23.52
C THR A 300 -19.87 2.15 -23.19
N LYS A 301 -21.18 2.02 -23.23
CA LYS A 301 -22.12 3.12 -23.00
C LYS A 301 -22.36 3.34 -21.51
N SER A 302 -22.13 4.56 -21.00
CA SER A 302 -22.62 4.97 -19.69
C SER A 302 -24.14 4.86 -19.60
N GLU A 303 -24.62 4.04 -18.67
CA GLU A 303 -26.03 3.75 -18.44
C GLU A 303 -26.31 3.35 -16.98
N SER A 304 -27.58 3.44 -16.57
CA SER A 304 -28.03 3.04 -15.24
C SER A 304 -27.85 1.54 -14.98
N PRO A 305 -27.47 1.12 -13.75
CA PRO A 305 -27.46 -0.30 -13.37
C PRO A 305 -28.83 -0.98 -13.62
N PRO A 306 -28.87 -2.20 -14.17
CA PRO A 306 -30.06 -2.79 -14.78
C PRO A 306 -31.14 -3.25 -13.79
N VAL A 307 -30.75 -3.56 -12.55
CA VAL A 307 -31.68 -3.93 -11.46
C VAL A 307 -31.14 -3.32 -10.16
N GLN A 308 -31.94 -2.51 -9.48
CA GLN A 308 -31.51 -1.79 -8.26
C GLN A 308 -32.22 -2.25 -6.98
N MET A 309 -33.32 -3.00 -7.07
CA MET A 309 -34.10 -3.40 -5.90
C MET A 309 -34.71 -4.81 -6.00
N CYS A 310 -34.83 -5.48 -4.86
CA CYS A 310 -35.41 -6.83 -4.67
C CYS A 310 -36.25 -6.80 -3.39
N TRP A 311 -37.52 -6.37 -3.50
CA TRP A 311 -38.32 -5.96 -2.34
C TRP A 311 -39.53 -6.86 -2.10
N GLY A 312 -39.81 -7.16 -0.83
CA GLY A 312 -40.91 -8.02 -0.41
C GLY A 312 -40.64 -9.51 -0.65
N ASN A 313 -41.66 -10.34 -0.46
CA ASN A 313 -41.52 -11.81 -0.45
C ASN A 313 -42.31 -12.48 -1.58
N ALA A 314 -41.94 -12.21 -2.83
CA ALA A 314 -42.69 -12.65 -4.01
C ALA A 314 -42.74 -14.18 -4.19
N PHE A 315 -41.81 -14.91 -3.58
CA PHE A 315 -41.70 -16.36 -3.64
C PHE A 315 -41.61 -16.96 -2.23
N ASN A 316 -42.66 -16.75 -1.42
CA ASN A 316 -42.69 -17.10 0.01
C ASN A 316 -42.21 -18.53 0.37
N LYS A 317 -42.46 -19.54 -0.49
CA LYS A 317 -41.95 -20.91 -0.33
C LYS A 317 -40.42 -21.03 -0.37
N MET A 318 -39.69 -20.08 -0.96
CA MET A 318 -38.23 -20.08 -0.96
C MET A 318 -37.62 -19.82 0.43
N ALA A 319 -38.39 -19.21 1.35
CA ALA A 319 -37.93 -18.97 2.73
C ALA A 319 -37.64 -20.27 3.50
N SER A 320 -38.27 -21.40 3.14
CA SER A 320 -37.98 -22.72 3.75
C SER A 320 -36.73 -23.41 3.19
N LEU A 321 -36.06 -22.82 2.19
CA LEU A 321 -34.74 -23.28 1.73
C LEU A 321 -33.60 -22.67 2.56
N ILE A 322 -33.85 -21.61 3.32
CA ILE A 322 -32.86 -20.96 4.18
C ILE A 322 -32.36 -21.99 5.23
N PRO A 323 -31.04 -22.21 5.36
CA PRO A 323 -30.50 -23.18 6.32
C PRO A 323 -30.93 -22.91 7.78
N PRO A 324 -31.08 -23.94 8.63
CA PRO A 324 -31.49 -23.75 10.03
C PRO A 324 -30.54 -22.92 10.89
N ASP A 325 -29.29 -22.73 10.48
CA ASP A 325 -28.37 -21.82 11.16
C ASP A 325 -28.57 -20.35 10.73
N GLY A 326 -29.35 -20.07 9.69
CA GLY A 326 -29.55 -18.73 9.12
C GLY A 326 -29.99 -17.66 10.13
N ASP A 327 -30.70 -18.08 11.18
CA ASP A 327 -31.14 -17.27 12.31
C ASP A 327 -30.04 -16.92 13.32
N ILE A 328 -28.94 -17.67 13.35
CA ILE A 328 -27.85 -17.52 14.32
C ILE A 328 -26.95 -16.38 13.87
N PRO A 329 -26.76 -15.31 14.68
CA PRO A 329 -25.85 -14.23 14.33
C PRO A 329 -24.44 -14.73 13.99
N PRO A 330 -23.78 -14.18 12.95
CA PRO A 330 -22.40 -14.51 12.65
C PRO A 330 -21.50 -14.16 13.85
N LEU A 331 -20.45 -14.96 14.08
CA LEU A 331 -19.45 -14.63 15.10
C LEU A 331 -18.75 -13.32 14.72
N LYS A 332 -18.62 -12.40 15.69
CA LYS A 332 -18.04 -11.07 15.45
C LYS A 332 -16.57 -11.19 15.00
N PRO A 333 -16.20 -10.70 13.80
CA PRO A 333 -14.82 -10.66 13.34
C PRO A 333 -13.93 -9.84 14.29
N ALA A 334 -12.70 -10.32 14.51
CA ALA A 334 -11.78 -9.73 15.49
C ALA A 334 -11.27 -8.32 15.09
N ASP A 335 -11.43 -7.95 13.82
CA ASP A 335 -11.15 -6.65 13.24
C ASP A 335 -12.23 -5.58 13.52
N ILE A 336 -13.44 -5.98 13.96
CA ILE A 336 -14.52 -5.03 14.27
C ILE A 336 -14.43 -4.58 15.74
N SER A 337 -13.56 -3.61 16.02
CA SER A 337 -13.42 -3.03 17.37
C SER A 337 -14.59 -2.09 17.71
N GLY A 338 -15.25 -2.35 18.84
CA GLY A 338 -16.35 -1.54 19.37
C GLY A 338 -17.28 -2.34 20.27
N THR A 339 -17.75 -1.72 21.34
CA THR A 339 -18.88 -2.19 22.17
C THR A 339 -20.18 -2.17 21.37
N PRO A 340 -21.17 -3.03 21.69
CA PRO A 340 -22.53 -2.91 21.16
C PRO A 340 -23.28 -1.79 21.89
N ASP A 341 -22.71 -0.58 21.90
CA ASP A 341 -23.45 0.64 22.19
C ASP A 341 -24.38 0.85 20.99
N GLY A 342 -25.65 0.49 21.16
CA GLY A 342 -26.59 0.30 20.06
C GLY A 342 -26.62 1.52 19.14
N HIS A 343 -26.42 1.31 17.83
CA HIS A 343 -26.27 2.36 16.81
C HIS A 343 -27.48 3.32 16.65
N HIS A 344 -28.51 3.18 17.49
CA HIS A 344 -29.80 3.82 17.38
C HIS A 344 -30.34 4.28 18.75
N ALA A 345 -29.66 5.27 19.34
CA ALA A 345 -30.25 6.14 20.34
C ALA A 345 -30.29 7.57 19.80
N HIS A 346 -31.51 8.10 19.61
CA HIS A 346 -31.87 9.51 19.32
C HIS A 346 -32.12 9.93 17.84
N ALA A 347 -32.59 11.18 17.74
CA ALA A 347 -33.06 11.98 16.59
C ALA A 347 -34.14 11.43 15.63
N GLU A 348 -34.84 12.34 14.96
CA GLU A 348 -35.95 12.11 14.01
C GLU A 348 -35.74 12.84 12.66
N HIS A 349 -36.51 12.42 11.65
CA HIS A 349 -36.60 12.96 10.28
C HIS A 349 -35.35 12.65 9.40
N ALA A 350 -35.47 12.32 8.11
CA ALA A 350 -36.59 12.11 7.18
C ALA A 350 -36.17 11.02 6.12
N MET A 351 -37.00 10.49 5.21
CA MET A 351 -38.06 11.14 4.43
C MET A 351 -38.98 10.11 3.71
N ASN A 352 -40.23 10.47 3.43
CA ASN A 352 -41.18 9.67 2.64
C ASN A 352 -40.70 9.45 1.19
N SER A 353 -40.89 8.25 0.61
CA SER A 353 -41.29 8.05 -0.83
C SER A 353 -41.36 6.59 -1.32
N PHE A 354 -42.04 5.67 -0.62
CA PHE A 354 -42.44 4.36 -1.20
C PHE A 354 -43.84 3.91 -0.77
N THR A 355 -44.86 4.67 -1.16
CA THR A 355 -46.27 4.23 -1.12
C THR A 355 -46.57 3.36 -2.34
N ALA A 356 -46.59 2.04 -2.16
CA ALA A 356 -47.12 1.09 -3.12
C ALA A 356 -48.34 0.39 -2.49
N ASN A 357 -49.54 0.85 -2.86
CA ASN A 357 -50.79 0.26 -2.40
C ASN A 357 -51.04 -1.05 -3.16
N ASP A 358 -51.30 -2.17 -2.46
CA ASP A 358 -52.55 -2.93 -2.64
C ASP A 358 -52.75 -3.94 -1.50
N ASP A 359 -53.44 -3.53 -0.43
CA ASP A 359 -54.02 -4.48 0.52
C ASP A 359 -55.25 -5.14 -0.13
N ARG A 360 -55.14 -6.44 -0.48
CA ARG A 360 -56.24 -7.45 -0.63
C ARG A 360 -55.73 -8.75 -1.31
N PHE A 361 -54.94 -9.57 -0.62
CA PHE A 361 -54.72 -10.97 -1.09
C PHE A 361 -54.25 -11.96 0.01
N TYR A 362 -54.83 -11.94 1.22
CA TYR A 362 -54.27 -12.71 2.36
C TYR A 362 -55.28 -13.32 3.36
N GLU A 363 -56.38 -13.93 2.90
CA GLU A 363 -57.33 -14.66 3.78
C GLU A 363 -57.51 -16.17 3.48
N ASP A 364 -57.17 -16.68 2.29
CA ASP A 364 -57.75 -17.94 1.77
C ASP A 364 -56.88 -19.22 1.89
N TYR A 365 -55.79 -19.21 2.66
CA TYR A 365 -54.88 -20.38 2.79
C TYR A 365 -54.46 -20.70 4.24
N ARG A 366 -55.41 -20.62 5.18
CA ARG A 366 -55.16 -20.91 6.60
C ARG A 366 -55.44 -22.36 7.00
N ASP A 367 -56.41 -23.02 6.37
CA ASP A 367 -56.98 -24.28 6.87
C ASP A 367 -56.25 -25.56 6.38
N GLU A 368 -55.37 -25.45 5.39
CA GLU A 368 -54.66 -26.61 4.84
C GLU A 368 -53.45 -27.05 5.70
N LEU A 369 -52.97 -26.19 6.61
CA LEU A 369 -51.74 -26.41 7.38
C LEU A 369 -51.92 -27.20 8.69
N GLU A 370 -53.14 -27.37 9.21
CA GLU A 370 -53.36 -28.14 10.46
C GLU A 370 -53.25 -29.67 10.25
N ASN A 371 -53.51 -30.17 9.04
CA ASN A 371 -53.68 -31.61 8.78
C ASN A 371 -52.38 -32.42 8.57
N MET A 372 -51.20 -31.80 8.52
CA MET A 372 -49.92 -32.51 8.29
C MET A 372 -49.09 -32.79 9.55
N ARG A 373 -49.69 -32.73 10.75
CA ARG A 373 -48.96 -32.88 12.03
C ARG A 373 -49.05 -34.26 12.70
N HIS A 374 -49.02 -35.37 11.94
CA HIS A 374 -48.78 -36.72 12.51
C HIS A 374 -48.19 -37.72 11.49
N ARG A 375 -46.88 -38.03 11.59
CA ARG A 375 -46.34 -39.41 11.59
C ARG A 375 -44.82 -39.49 11.85
N ASP A 376 -44.46 -40.60 12.48
CA ASP A 376 -43.26 -40.99 13.22
C ASP A 376 -41.83 -40.81 12.65
N ARG A 377 -40.88 -41.06 13.57
CA ARG A 377 -39.43 -41.11 13.38
C ARG A 377 -38.98 -42.44 12.75
N GLY A 378 -37.94 -42.41 11.92
CA GLY A 378 -37.26 -43.63 11.47
C GLY A 378 -35.80 -43.34 11.06
N THR A 379 -34.85 -44.10 11.60
CA THR A 379 -33.44 -44.09 11.20
C THR A 379 -33.23 -44.89 9.91
N TYR A 380 -32.40 -44.39 9.01
CA TYR A 380 -32.01 -45.10 7.79
C TYR A 380 -30.49 -45.23 7.68
N ASN A 381 -30.01 -46.47 7.63
CA ASN A 381 -28.69 -46.79 7.10
C ASN A 381 -28.77 -46.81 5.57
N PHE A 382 -27.77 -46.24 4.89
CA PHE A 382 -27.69 -46.26 3.42
C PHE A 382 -26.80 -47.42 2.94
N ASP A 383 -27.41 -48.37 2.22
CA ASP A 383 -26.70 -49.42 1.48
C ASP A 383 -26.35 -48.91 0.06
N VAL A 384 -25.08 -48.56 -0.13
CA VAL A 384 -24.55 -47.94 -1.35
C VAL A 384 -24.70 -48.85 -2.58
N ASN A 385 -24.67 -50.18 -2.39
CA ASN A 385 -24.68 -51.15 -3.49
C ASN A 385 -26.01 -51.15 -4.26
N LYS A 386 -27.10 -50.67 -3.62
CA LYS A 386 -28.42 -50.58 -4.23
C LYS A 386 -28.59 -49.38 -5.18
N ILE A 387 -27.66 -48.42 -5.14
CA ILE A 387 -27.64 -47.25 -6.05
C ILE A 387 -26.87 -47.58 -7.33
N LEU A 388 -25.71 -48.23 -7.22
CA LEU A 388 -24.83 -48.54 -8.35
C LEU A 388 -25.51 -49.44 -9.40
N SER A 389 -26.34 -50.40 -8.96
CA SER A 389 -27.15 -51.26 -9.82
C SER A 389 -28.27 -50.54 -10.59
N HIS A 390 -28.61 -49.30 -10.24
CA HIS A 390 -29.58 -48.48 -10.98
C HIS A 390 -28.93 -47.60 -12.07
N LEU A 391 -27.59 -47.54 -12.13
CA LEU A 391 -26.85 -46.62 -13.02
C LEU A 391 -26.09 -47.32 -14.17
N GLY A 392 -26.05 -48.66 -14.18
CA GLY A 392 -25.70 -49.43 -15.38
C GLY A 392 -24.26 -49.32 -15.87
N LEU A 393 -23.28 -49.19 -14.97
CA LEU A 393 -21.84 -49.13 -15.28
C LEU A 393 -21.09 -50.36 -14.74
N PRO A 394 -20.05 -50.86 -15.44
CA PRO A 394 -19.25 -52.01 -15.00
C PRO A 394 -18.15 -51.62 -13.99
N GLU A 395 -17.60 -52.63 -13.30
CA GLU A 395 -16.58 -52.52 -12.24
C GLU A 395 -15.12 -52.59 -12.76
N TYR A 396 -14.14 -52.46 -11.84
CA TYR A 396 -12.67 -52.66 -11.99
C TYR A 396 -11.89 -51.54 -12.73
N GLU A 397 -10.64 -51.16 -12.38
CA GLU A 397 -9.76 -51.50 -11.23
C GLU A 397 -8.78 -50.34 -10.91
N TYR A 398 -7.86 -50.52 -9.94
CA TYR A 398 -6.97 -49.48 -9.36
C TYR A 398 -5.52 -49.63 -9.87
N VAL A 399 -4.91 -48.59 -10.47
CA VAL A 399 -3.46 -48.53 -10.84
C VAL A 399 -2.92 -47.10 -10.68
N ASP A 400 -1.62 -46.98 -10.38
CA ASP A 400 -0.89 -45.74 -10.06
C ASP A 400 0.11 -45.30 -11.18
N ALA A 401 0.69 -44.10 -11.01
CA ALA A 401 1.99 -43.62 -11.48
C ALA A 401 2.18 -42.96 -12.88
N GLN A 402 2.40 -41.64 -12.81
CA GLN A 402 3.51 -40.87 -13.44
C GLN A 402 3.52 -40.48 -14.94
N ASN A 403 3.79 -39.18 -15.13
CA ASN A 403 4.56 -38.52 -16.22
C ASN A 403 4.15 -38.71 -17.71
N TYR A 404 3.51 -37.69 -18.28
CA TYR A 404 4.04 -36.93 -19.44
C TYR A 404 3.39 -35.52 -19.47
N ASP A 405 3.96 -34.58 -20.25
CA ASP A 405 3.72 -33.13 -20.10
C ASP A 405 3.38 -32.42 -21.45
N TYR A 406 2.85 -31.19 -21.36
CA TYR A 406 2.51 -30.23 -22.43
C TYR A 406 1.38 -30.59 -23.42
N LEU A 407 0.21 -29.93 -23.25
CA LEU A 407 -0.15 -28.72 -24.02
C LEU A 407 -1.46 -28.07 -23.54
N LEU A 408 -1.51 -26.74 -23.50
CA LEU A 408 -2.72 -25.91 -23.36
C LEU A 408 -3.35 -25.69 -24.75
N PRO A 409 -4.66 -25.35 -24.92
CA PRO A 409 -5.52 -24.62 -23.96
C PRO A 409 -7.02 -25.04 -23.89
N SER A 410 -7.66 -24.97 -22.71
CA SER A 410 -9.14 -25.02 -22.63
C SER A 410 -9.75 -24.57 -21.28
N HIS A 411 -11.03 -24.18 -21.22
CA HIS A 411 -11.76 -23.20 -22.06
C HIS A 411 -13.15 -22.89 -21.45
N LEU A 412 -13.89 -21.99 -22.13
CA LEU A 412 -15.35 -22.02 -22.27
C LEU A 412 -15.97 -23.41 -22.08
N THR A 413 -17.00 -23.51 -21.25
CA THR A 413 -17.88 -24.68 -21.16
C THR A 413 -18.76 -24.79 -22.41
N TYR A 414 -18.30 -25.55 -23.39
CA TYR A 414 -19.21 -26.41 -24.15
C TYR A 414 -19.39 -27.75 -23.40
N GLY A 415 -20.53 -28.42 -23.62
CA GLY A 415 -21.03 -29.43 -22.69
C GLY A 415 -20.31 -30.79 -22.68
N LYS A 416 -20.59 -31.56 -21.60
CA LYS A 416 -20.05 -32.88 -21.22
C LYS A 416 -18.58 -32.84 -20.76
N GLY A 417 -18.37 -33.20 -19.50
CA GLY A 417 -17.16 -32.85 -18.76
C GLY A 417 -15.97 -33.78 -18.93
N GLN A 418 -14.78 -33.18 -18.89
CA GLN A 418 -13.54 -33.72 -18.33
C GLN A 418 -12.71 -32.55 -17.78
N THR A 419 -12.06 -32.73 -16.63
CA THR A 419 -11.38 -31.64 -15.91
C THR A 419 -9.87 -31.73 -16.09
N VAL A 420 -9.26 -30.77 -16.77
CA VAL A 420 -7.79 -30.69 -16.95
C VAL A 420 -7.18 -29.72 -15.92
N LYS A 421 -6.22 -30.19 -15.11
CA LYS A 421 -5.52 -29.35 -14.13
C LYS A 421 -4.36 -28.59 -14.77
N LEU A 422 -4.41 -27.26 -14.69
CA LEU A 422 -3.25 -26.39 -14.97
C LEU A 422 -2.16 -26.60 -13.89
N HIS A 423 -0.91 -26.78 -14.31
CA HIS A 423 0.26 -26.86 -13.39
C HIS A 423 1.31 -25.76 -13.60
N ASN A 424 1.40 -25.14 -14.78
CA ASN A 424 2.53 -24.30 -15.16
C ASN A 424 2.51 -22.84 -14.65
N ALA A 425 1.59 -22.48 -13.76
CA ALA A 425 1.67 -21.20 -13.03
C ALA A 425 2.75 -21.19 -11.93
N LYS A 426 3.12 -22.36 -11.39
CA LYS A 426 4.02 -22.49 -10.24
C LYS A 426 5.50 -22.33 -10.61
N ALA A 427 5.88 -22.74 -11.83
CA ALA A 427 7.27 -22.77 -12.30
C ALA A 427 7.88 -21.39 -12.61
N MET A 428 7.06 -20.36 -12.90
CA MET A 428 7.59 -19.02 -13.26
C MET A 428 8.01 -18.15 -12.06
N ARG A 429 7.65 -18.52 -10.82
CA ARG A 429 7.90 -17.69 -9.63
C ARG A 429 9.20 -18.06 -8.88
N SER A 430 9.65 -19.31 -8.95
CA SER A 430 10.70 -19.89 -8.10
C SER A 430 12.15 -19.46 -8.39
N ASN A 431 12.37 -18.49 -9.27
CA ASN A 431 13.70 -18.05 -9.72
C ASN A 431 13.81 -16.51 -9.84
N LEU A 432 12.94 -15.75 -9.16
CA LEU A 432 12.91 -14.29 -9.27
C LEU A 432 14.23 -13.65 -8.80
N TYR A 433 14.76 -14.12 -7.68
CA TYR A 433 16.11 -13.85 -7.21
C TYR A 433 16.99 -15.09 -7.35
N LYS A 434 18.30 -14.88 -7.42
CA LYS A 434 19.34 -15.91 -7.33
C LYS A 434 20.41 -15.52 -6.33
N ASN A 435 20.91 -16.49 -5.59
CA ASN A 435 22.08 -16.29 -4.76
C ASN A 435 23.32 -15.98 -5.62
N VAL A 436 24.16 -15.06 -5.14
CA VAL A 436 25.40 -14.66 -5.82
C VAL A 436 26.54 -15.57 -5.35
N GLU A 437 26.95 -16.50 -6.21
CA GLU A 437 28.05 -17.42 -5.94
C GLU A 437 29.38 -16.65 -5.72
N ASN A 438 30.20 -17.13 -4.79
CA ASN A 438 31.50 -16.52 -4.41
C ASN A 438 31.42 -15.11 -3.82
N TRP A 439 30.24 -14.72 -3.31
CA TRP A 439 30.05 -13.55 -2.44
C TRP A 439 29.56 -14.02 -1.07
N PRO A 440 30.05 -13.49 0.06
CA PRO A 440 31.09 -12.45 0.20
C PRO A 440 32.51 -12.99 -0.03
N ASP A 441 33.53 -12.12 0.04
CA ASP A 441 34.93 -12.56 0.09
C ASP A 441 35.22 -13.12 1.49
N VAL A 442 34.98 -14.43 1.65
CA VAL A 442 35.16 -15.17 2.90
C VAL A 442 36.57 -15.03 3.48
N LYS A 443 37.59 -14.71 2.68
CA LYS A 443 38.97 -14.47 3.15
C LYS A 443 39.17 -13.08 3.74
N SER A 444 38.33 -12.12 3.36
CA SER A 444 38.34 -10.76 3.89
C SER A 444 37.51 -10.62 5.18
N LEU A 445 36.56 -11.53 5.42
CA LEU A 445 35.72 -11.53 6.63
C LEU A 445 36.54 -11.83 7.90
N PRO A 446 36.07 -11.39 9.08
CA PRO A 446 36.60 -11.84 10.37
C PRO A 446 36.60 -13.37 10.50
N ALA A 447 37.74 -13.96 10.84
CA ALA A 447 37.85 -15.40 11.11
C ALA A 447 36.90 -15.86 12.26
N GLN A 448 36.64 -14.97 13.21
CA GLN A 448 35.58 -15.10 14.22
C GLN A 448 34.47 -14.07 13.93
N LEU A 449 33.68 -14.32 12.88
CA LEU A 449 32.43 -13.59 12.67
C LEU A 449 31.36 -14.11 13.66
N GLY A 450 31.21 -15.43 13.74
CA GLY A 450 30.18 -16.06 14.58
C GLY A 450 28.77 -15.73 14.11
N GLU A 451 27.83 -15.79 15.05
CA GLU A 451 26.41 -15.53 14.80
C GLU A 451 26.18 -14.07 14.40
N ILE A 452 25.51 -13.83 13.27
CA ILE A 452 25.05 -12.48 12.90
C ILE A 452 23.77 -12.17 13.70
N GLY A 453 23.80 -11.07 14.45
CA GLY A 453 22.65 -10.53 15.16
C GLY A 453 21.76 -9.68 14.26
N GLY A 454 22.35 -8.84 13.41
CA GLY A 454 21.62 -8.01 12.47
C GLY A 454 22.47 -7.44 11.34
N ILE A 455 21.81 -6.94 10.29
CA ILE A 455 22.42 -6.36 9.08
C ILE A 455 21.62 -5.14 8.59
N GLY A 456 22.32 -4.09 8.16
CA GLY A 456 21.67 -2.87 7.66
C GLY A 456 22.45 -2.25 6.52
N LEU A 457 21.77 -1.69 5.52
CA LEU A 457 22.43 -1.14 4.33
C LEU A 457 22.67 0.37 4.44
N ASN A 458 23.95 0.78 4.43
CA ASN A 458 24.32 2.18 4.26
C ASN A 458 24.17 2.59 2.78
N ASN A 459 23.02 3.19 2.48
CA ASN A 459 22.61 3.59 1.14
C ASN A 459 23.44 4.74 0.53
N ALA A 460 24.20 5.51 1.32
CA ALA A 460 25.06 6.57 0.78
C ALA A 460 26.28 6.00 0.05
N ASN A 461 26.87 4.93 0.60
CA ASN A 461 28.12 4.34 0.10
C ASN A 461 27.92 2.96 -0.57
N ASN A 462 26.71 2.40 -0.53
CA ASN A 462 26.42 1.00 -0.87
C ASN A 462 27.29 0.03 -0.05
N GLU A 463 27.29 0.20 1.27
CA GLU A 463 28.01 -0.65 2.21
C GLU A 463 27.03 -1.41 3.09
N LEU A 464 27.16 -2.73 3.13
CA LEU A 464 26.39 -3.58 4.02
C LEU A 464 27.07 -3.57 5.39
N ILE A 465 26.37 -3.07 6.39
CA ILE A 465 26.79 -3.10 7.78
C ILE A 465 26.32 -4.43 8.37
N VAL A 466 27.20 -5.12 9.09
CA VAL A 466 26.92 -6.42 9.70
C VAL A 466 27.29 -6.36 11.19
N PHE A 467 26.32 -6.66 12.06
CA PHE A 467 26.47 -6.70 13.52
C PHE A 467 26.40 -8.15 13.99
N HIS A 468 27.49 -8.66 14.57
CA HIS A 468 27.75 -10.07 14.80
C HIS A 468 28.33 -10.33 16.19
N ARG A 469 28.26 -11.57 16.68
CA ARG A 469 28.60 -11.93 18.08
C ARG A 469 30.06 -12.35 18.28
N GLY A 470 30.84 -12.46 17.19
CA GLY A 470 32.29 -12.73 17.26
C GLY A 470 32.59 -14.13 17.79
N SER A 471 33.43 -14.21 18.82
CA SER A 471 33.67 -15.43 19.62
C SER A 471 32.43 -15.95 20.37
N ARG A 472 31.33 -15.19 20.45
CA ARG A 472 30.17 -15.46 21.31
C ARG A 472 28.98 -16.05 20.55
N LYS A 473 28.16 -16.78 21.30
CA LYS A 473 26.89 -17.37 20.86
C LYS A 473 25.77 -17.00 21.81
N TRP A 474 24.54 -16.90 21.33
CA TRP A 474 23.38 -16.78 22.21
C TRP A 474 23.11 -18.14 22.88
N GLU A 475 23.21 -18.19 24.21
CA GLU A 475 22.82 -19.36 25.01
C GLU A 475 22.24 -18.93 26.36
N TYR A 476 21.26 -19.67 26.90
CA TYR A 476 20.67 -19.37 28.20
C TYR A 476 21.70 -19.37 29.36
N LYS A 477 22.84 -20.07 29.24
CA LYS A 477 23.91 -20.12 30.26
C LYS A 477 24.56 -18.76 30.58
N TYR A 478 24.39 -17.78 29.69
CA TYR A 478 24.88 -16.40 29.85
C TYR A 478 23.97 -15.56 30.76
N PHE A 479 22.79 -16.05 31.10
CA PHE A 479 21.79 -15.32 31.87
C PHE A 479 21.45 -15.99 33.19
N ASP A 480 20.96 -15.19 34.13
CA ASP A 480 20.29 -15.59 35.36
C ASP A 480 18.88 -14.99 35.30
N GLU A 481 17.88 -15.84 35.07
CA GLU A 481 16.53 -15.45 34.61
C GLU A 481 16.57 -14.51 33.39
N THR A 482 16.46 -13.19 33.64
CA THR A 482 16.54 -12.12 32.65
C THR A 482 17.94 -11.50 32.52
N ARG A 483 18.70 -11.41 33.63
CA ARG A 483 19.93 -10.60 33.76
C ARG A 483 21.17 -11.30 33.17
N PHE A 484 22.08 -10.55 32.55
CA PHE A 484 23.34 -11.12 32.04
C PHE A 484 24.36 -11.37 33.17
N ARG A 485 25.06 -12.50 33.12
CA ARG A 485 26.09 -12.92 34.09
C ARG A 485 27.43 -12.24 33.81
N ASN A 486 27.43 -10.91 33.87
CA ASN A 486 28.55 -10.03 33.48
C ASN A 486 29.90 -10.46 34.09
N GLU A 487 29.94 -10.62 35.41
CA GLU A 487 31.12 -10.96 36.22
C GLU A 487 31.90 -12.20 35.72
N LYS A 488 31.25 -13.10 35.00
CA LYS A 488 31.85 -14.35 34.49
C LYS A 488 32.33 -14.26 33.04
N TYR A 489 31.75 -13.38 32.22
CA TYR A 489 31.89 -13.45 30.75
C TYR A 489 32.39 -12.16 30.09
N GLY A 490 32.23 -10.98 30.72
CA GLY A 490 32.70 -9.70 30.19
C GLY A 490 32.12 -9.30 28.82
N PRO A 491 32.61 -8.21 28.21
CA PRO A 491 32.24 -7.81 26.85
C PRO A 491 32.85 -8.79 25.82
N ILE A 492 32.48 -8.64 24.55
CA ILE A 492 33.10 -9.37 23.44
C ILE A 492 34.45 -8.73 23.12
N GLU A 493 35.51 -9.53 23.07
CA GLU A 493 36.89 -9.05 22.82
C GLU A 493 37.11 -8.70 21.34
N ASP A 494 36.41 -9.38 20.43
CA ASP A 494 36.45 -9.16 18.98
C ASP A 494 35.70 -7.89 18.56
N ASP A 495 36.07 -7.29 17.43
CA ASP A 495 35.15 -6.41 16.71
C ASP A 495 33.86 -7.16 16.36
N VAL A 496 32.73 -6.48 16.55
CA VAL A 496 31.37 -7.02 16.39
C VAL A 496 30.57 -6.30 15.29
N LEU A 497 31.09 -5.21 14.74
CA LEU A 497 30.48 -4.47 13.63
C LEU A 497 31.48 -4.38 12.49
N ILE A 498 31.07 -4.77 11.28
CA ILE A 498 31.90 -4.67 10.08
C ILE A 498 31.15 -4.01 8.92
N HIS A 499 31.88 -3.29 8.07
CA HIS A 499 31.39 -2.80 6.78
C HIS A 499 31.85 -3.74 5.67
N VAL A 500 30.91 -4.26 4.89
CA VAL A 500 31.15 -5.14 3.74
C VAL A 500 30.78 -4.40 2.45
N ASP A 501 31.68 -4.39 1.48
CA ASP A 501 31.43 -3.83 0.15
C ASP A 501 30.41 -4.70 -0.61
N THR A 502 29.26 -4.14 -0.97
CA THR A 502 28.13 -4.84 -1.64
C THR A 502 28.50 -5.49 -2.98
N ARG A 503 29.54 -4.99 -3.65
CA ARG A 503 29.98 -5.45 -4.98
C ARG A 503 31.09 -6.49 -4.92
N THR A 504 32.05 -6.36 -3.99
CA THR A 504 33.21 -7.27 -3.88
C THR A 504 33.11 -8.26 -2.72
N GLY A 505 32.22 -8.01 -1.75
CA GLY A 505 32.09 -8.84 -0.56
C GLY A 505 33.22 -8.65 0.46
N GLN A 506 34.07 -7.63 0.29
CA GLN A 506 35.25 -7.41 1.14
C GLN A 506 34.95 -6.52 2.34
N THR A 507 35.55 -6.84 3.48
CA THR A 507 35.47 -6.04 4.71
C THR A 507 36.37 -4.81 4.61
N LYS A 508 35.74 -3.62 4.62
CA LYS A 508 36.43 -2.32 4.56
C LYS A 508 36.81 -1.77 5.94
N PHE A 509 35.98 -2.03 6.94
CA PHE A 509 36.08 -1.45 8.28
C PHE A 509 35.57 -2.46 9.33
N ARG A 510 36.13 -2.38 10.54
CA ARG A 510 35.78 -3.20 11.70
C ARG A 510 35.78 -2.33 12.96
N TRP A 511 34.83 -2.57 13.86
CA TRP A 511 34.67 -1.83 15.10
C TRP A 511 33.85 -2.62 16.14
N GLY A 512 33.78 -2.10 17.38
CA GLY A 512 32.88 -2.57 18.43
C GLY A 512 33.54 -3.43 19.50
N ALA A 513 34.83 -3.77 19.33
CA ALA A 513 35.60 -4.51 20.32
C ALA A 513 35.46 -3.92 21.73
N LYS A 514 35.18 -4.80 22.70
CA LYS A 514 35.00 -4.53 24.14
C LYS A 514 33.85 -3.59 24.51
N LYS A 515 32.98 -3.20 23.57
CA LYS A 515 31.82 -2.33 23.83
C LYS A 515 30.51 -3.09 24.09
N PHE A 516 30.32 -4.24 23.44
CA PHE A 516 29.07 -5.01 23.45
C PHE A 516 29.22 -6.35 24.18
N TYR A 517 28.09 -6.90 24.63
CA TYR A 517 28.02 -8.12 25.45
C TYR A 517 27.22 -9.24 24.78
N MET A 518 26.13 -8.90 24.09
CA MET A 518 25.35 -9.79 23.22
C MET A 518 24.57 -8.99 22.15
N PRO A 519 25.24 -8.64 21.02
CA PRO A 519 24.63 -8.01 19.85
C PRO A 519 23.35 -8.70 19.34
N HIS A 520 22.36 -7.89 18.99
CA HIS A 520 21.15 -8.33 18.28
C HIS A 520 20.85 -7.39 17.10
N GLY A 521 19.80 -6.56 17.14
CA GLY A 521 19.35 -5.77 16.00
C GLY A 521 20.32 -4.67 15.55
N LEU A 522 20.27 -4.34 14.26
CA LEU A 522 21.02 -3.28 13.60
C LEU A 522 20.14 -2.60 12.54
N THR A 523 19.91 -1.30 12.68
CA THR A 523 19.21 -0.48 11.69
C THR A 523 20.03 0.74 11.32
N ILE A 524 20.11 1.05 10.03
CA ILE A 524 20.71 2.31 9.51
C ILE A 524 19.57 3.25 9.15
N ASP A 525 19.50 4.42 9.79
CA ASP A 525 18.44 5.39 9.51
C ASP A 525 18.72 6.27 8.28
N HIS A 526 17.75 7.16 7.98
CA HIS A 526 17.79 8.05 6.83
C HIS A 526 18.87 9.16 6.91
N GLU A 527 19.48 9.40 8.08
CA GLU A 527 20.66 10.27 8.22
C GLU A 527 21.98 9.47 8.11
N GLY A 528 21.91 8.13 8.10
CA GLY A 528 23.06 7.24 8.17
C GLY A 528 23.53 6.95 9.60
N ASN A 529 22.68 7.14 10.61
CA ASN A 529 23.00 6.80 12.00
C ASN A 529 22.85 5.28 12.24
N PHE A 530 23.69 4.74 13.11
CA PHE A 530 23.73 3.32 13.44
C PHE A 530 22.92 3.08 14.71
N TRP A 531 21.74 2.46 14.57
CA TRP A 531 20.92 2.01 15.69
C TRP A 531 21.24 0.55 15.99
N LEU A 532 21.64 0.25 17.23
CA LEU A 532 22.15 -1.06 17.65
C LEU A 532 21.43 -1.51 18.92
N THR A 533 21.08 -2.79 19.04
CA THR A 533 20.55 -3.35 20.29
C THR A 533 21.52 -4.36 20.92
N ASP A 534 21.68 -4.28 22.24
CA ASP A 534 22.37 -5.29 23.02
C ASP A 534 21.43 -5.87 24.08
N ILE A 535 21.11 -7.15 23.92
CA ILE A 535 20.12 -7.81 24.76
C ILE A 535 20.69 -8.20 26.12
N ALA A 536 22.01 -8.30 26.27
CA ALA A 536 22.68 -8.54 27.55
C ALA A 536 22.77 -7.27 28.40
N MET A 537 23.00 -6.13 27.76
CA MET A 537 22.94 -4.82 28.41
C MET A 537 21.49 -4.35 28.64
N HIS A 538 20.52 -4.91 27.91
CA HIS A 538 19.12 -4.47 27.85
C HIS A 538 18.98 -3.03 27.33
N GLN A 539 19.75 -2.67 26.31
CA GLN A 539 19.86 -1.30 25.82
C GLN A 539 19.77 -1.19 24.30
N VAL A 540 19.30 -0.02 23.86
CA VAL A 540 19.38 0.47 22.47
C VAL A 540 20.35 1.65 22.44
N PHE A 541 21.19 1.69 21.42
CA PHE A 541 22.19 2.74 21.18
C PHE A 541 21.96 3.36 19.80
N MET A 542 22.17 4.67 19.67
CA MET A 542 22.32 5.35 18.38
C MET A 542 23.67 6.02 18.31
N PHE A 543 24.46 5.67 17.30
CA PHE A 543 25.77 6.27 17.01
C PHE A 543 25.71 7.08 15.72
N LYS A 544 26.39 8.24 15.70
CA LYS A 544 26.51 9.05 14.48
C LYS A 544 27.61 8.49 13.58
N PRO A 545 27.49 8.56 12.23
CA PRO A 545 28.47 7.97 11.32
C PRO A 545 29.88 8.58 11.41
N ASN A 546 30.01 9.77 12.01
CA ASN A 546 31.27 10.45 12.29
C ASN A 546 31.79 10.28 13.74
N ASP A 547 31.00 9.70 14.66
CA ASP A 547 31.44 9.31 15.99
C ASP A 547 30.75 8.00 16.43
N LEU A 548 31.41 6.89 16.10
CA LEU A 548 31.05 5.57 16.63
C LEU A 548 31.56 5.37 18.07
N ASN A 549 32.46 6.20 18.58
CA ASN A 549 33.04 5.94 19.91
C ASN A 549 32.09 6.31 21.05
N HIS A 550 31.27 7.35 20.88
CA HIS A 550 30.29 7.81 21.85
C HIS A 550 28.86 7.67 21.29
N PRO A 551 27.92 7.01 21.99
CA PRO A 551 26.53 6.97 21.56
C PRO A 551 25.89 8.35 21.74
N ALA A 552 25.22 8.84 20.70
CA ALA A 552 24.47 10.10 20.73
C ALA A 552 23.09 9.94 21.39
N LEU A 553 22.58 8.71 21.50
CA LEU A 553 21.45 8.34 22.36
C LEU A 553 21.65 6.93 22.93
N VAL A 554 21.19 6.71 24.16
CA VAL A 554 21.07 5.39 24.80
C VAL A 554 19.70 5.30 25.47
N VAL A 555 19.00 4.18 25.29
CA VAL A 555 17.72 3.87 25.95
C VAL A 555 17.83 2.54 26.69
N GLY A 556 17.19 2.44 27.86
CA GLY A 556 17.32 1.31 28.80
C GLY A 556 18.50 1.49 29.76
N GLU A 557 18.52 0.68 30.83
CA GLU A 557 19.55 0.72 31.88
C GLU A 557 20.49 -0.49 31.78
N MET A 558 21.81 -0.25 31.68
CA MET A 558 22.83 -1.28 31.49
C MET A 558 22.73 -2.41 32.55
N PHE A 559 22.50 -3.64 32.08
CA PHE A 559 22.29 -4.86 32.88
C PHE A 559 21.06 -4.88 33.80
N LYS A 560 20.15 -3.91 33.68
CA LYS A 560 18.90 -3.85 34.44
C LYS A 560 17.68 -4.08 33.52
N PRO A 561 17.17 -5.32 33.44
CA PRO A 561 15.93 -5.58 32.73
C PRO A 561 14.76 -4.94 33.49
N GLY A 562 13.82 -4.36 32.76
CA GLY A 562 12.59 -3.80 33.33
C GLY A 562 11.47 -3.67 32.31
N ALA A 563 10.29 -3.29 32.79
CA ALA A 563 9.07 -3.10 31.99
C ALA A 563 8.45 -1.71 32.15
N GLY A 564 9.13 -0.76 32.81
CA GLY A 564 8.70 0.63 32.83
C GLY A 564 8.81 1.32 31.45
N PRO A 565 8.23 2.52 31.27
CA PRO A 565 8.18 3.22 29.97
C PRO A 565 9.54 3.58 29.36
N SER A 566 10.58 3.71 30.18
CA SER A 566 11.97 3.97 29.74
C SER A 566 12.93 2.80 30.05
N GLN A 567 12.36 1.64 30.39
CA GLN A 567 13.11 0.42 30.66
C GLN A 567 12.82 -0.60 29.56
N LEU A 568 13.82 -1.43 29.26
CA LEU A 568 13.76 -2.48 28.26
C LEU A 568 14.16 -3.80 28.91
N CYS A 569 13.76 -4.91 28.31
CA CYS A 569 14.24 -6.24 28.66
C CYS A 569 14.51 -7.03 27.39
N ARG A 570 15.81 -7.09 27.05
CA ARG A 570 16.33 -7.75 25.83
C ARG A 570 15.69 -7.17 24.54
N PRO A 571 15.89 -5.86 24.23
CA PRO A 571 15.32 -5.25 23.03
C PRO A 571 15.88 -5.91 21.76
N ALA A 572 14.99 -6.44 20.91
CA ALA A 572 15.37 -7.24 19.76
C ALA A 572 15.79 -6.37 18.56
N ASP A 573 15.02 -5.33 18.24
CA ASP A 573 15.13 -4.58 16.99
C ASP A 573 14.60 -3.14 17.10
N VAL A 574 14.93 -2.28 16.12
CA VAL A 574 14.63 -0.84 16.09
C VAL A 574 14.20 -0.38 14.70
N ALA A 575 13.11 0.37 14.60
CA ALA A 575 12.70 1.05 13.35
C ALA A 575 12.59 2.56 13.56
N VAL A 576 13.01 3.38 12.58
CA VAL A 576 13.25 4.83 12.75
C VAL A 576 12.54 5.64 11.67
N MET A 577 11.75 6.64 12.09
CA MET A 577 10.98 7.53 11.21
C MET A 577 11.83 8.67 10.61
N LYS A 578 11.40 9.26 9.49
CA LYS A 578 11.95 10.48 8.87
C LYS A 578 11.91 11.72 9.79
N ASN A 579 11.13 11.68 10.88
CA ASN A 579 11.14 12.74 11.90
C ASN A 579 12.08 12.43 13.09
N GLY A 580 12.82 11.33 13.06
CA GLY A 580 13.73 10.87 14.11
C GLY A 580 13.07 10.15 15.29
N ASP A 581 11.74 10.10 15.37
CA ASP A 581 11.04 9.25 16.34
C ASP A 581 11.24 7.77 15.96
N PHE A 582 11.22 6.86 16.93
CA PHE A 582 11.60 5.47 16.68
C PHE A 582 10.79 4.47 17.53
N PHE A 583 10.80 3.23 17.09
CA PHE A 583 10.13 2.10 17.71
C PHE A 583 11.16 1.08 18.16
N VAL A 584 10.93 0.43 19.29
CA VAL A 584 11.79 -0.63 19.83
C VAL A 584 10.94 -1.89 20.04
N ALA A 585 11.38 -3.02 19.48
CA ALA A 585 10.80 -4.33 19.72
C ALA A 585 11.31 -4.90 21.05
N ASP A 586 10.59 -4.64 22.15
CA ASP A 586 10.92 -5.07 23.51
C ASP A 586 10.41 -6.51 23.78
N GLY A 587 10.58 -7.39 22.78
CA GLY A 587 9.79 -8.61 22.61
C GLY A 587 10.25 -9.81 23.42
N TYR A 588 11.51 -9.90 23.86
CA TYR A 588 12.07 -11.10 24.50
C TYR A 588 11.67 -11.30 25.98
N CYS A 589 11.09 -10.29 26.63
CA CYS A 589 10.51 -10.42 27.97
C CYS A 589 9.13 -9.76 28.09
N ASN A 590 8.93 -8.61 27.42
CA ASN A 590 7.79 -7.73 27.68
C ASN A 590 6.71 -7.81 26.58
N SER A 591 6.94 -8.58 25.51
CA SER A 591 5.97 -8.90 24.45
C SER A 591 5.27 -7.66 23.86
N ARG A 592 6.01 -6.55 23.68
CA ARG A 592 5.50 -5.23 23.27
C ARG A 592 6.41 -4.51 22.26
N ILE A 593 5.85 -3.50 21.60
CA ILE A 593 6.55 -2.48 20.83
C ILE A 593 6.39 -1.15 21.58
N ILE A 594 7.50 -0.45 21.84
CA ILE A 594 7.51 0.88 22.46
C ILE A 594 7.86 1.92 21.40
N LYS A 595 7.15 3.06 21.38
CA LYS A 595 7.48 4.24 20.59
C LYS A 595 8.13 5.32 21.46
N PHE A 596 9.28 5.80 21.03
CA PHE A 596 10.02 6.92 21.61
C PHE A 596 10.08 8.09 20.64
N ASN A 597 10.22 9.31 21.15
CA ASN A 597 10.56 10.45 20.31
C ASN A 597 12.07 10.50 20.01
N ARG A 598 12.49 11.38 19.10
CA ARG A 598 13.90 11.55 18.70
C ARG A 598 14.94 11.81 19.80
N LYS A 599 14.55 12.03 21.04
CA LYS A 599 15.44 12.18 22.21
C LYS A 599 15.48 10.94 23.12
N GLY A 600 14.70 9.90 22.82
CA GLY A 600 14.48 8.76 23.72
C GLY A 600 13.44 9.00 24.82
N GLU A 601 12.65 10.07 24.74
CA GLU A 601 11.49 10.27 25.65
C GLU A 601 10.34 9.36 25.18
N TYR A 602 9.72 8.60 26.09
CA TYR A 602 8.60 7.69 25.78
C TYR A 602 7.38 8.44 25.24
N ILE A 603 6.74 7.89 24.20
CA ILE A 603 5.46 8.37 23.65
C ILE A 603 4.32 7.43 24.04
N THR A 604 4.41 6.16 23.65
CA THR A 604 3.35 5.15 23.84
C THR A 604 3.92 3.74 23.61
N GLU A 605 3.19 2.70 24.02
CA GLU A 605 3.53 1.31 23.71
C GLU A 605 2.27 0.49 23.42
N TRP A 606 2.44 -0.63 22.72
CA TRP A 606 1.37 -1.60 22.48
C TRP A 606 1.91 -3.02 22.36
N GLY A 607 1.02 -3.98 22.63
CA GLY A 607 1.35 -5.40 22.72
C GLY A 607 1.10 -5.93 24.13
N SER A 608 0.73 -7.20 24.23
CA SER A 608 0.64 -7.91 25.50
C SER A 608 1.14 -9.35 25.37
N PRO A 609 1.62 -9.98 26.46
CA PRO A 609 1.83 -11.42 26.47
C PRO A 609 0.53 -12.17 26.16
N MET A 610 0.66 -13.38 25.60
CA MET A 610 -0.49 -14.20 25.21
C MET A 610 -1.38 -14.55 26.40
N THR A 611 -2.71 -14.43 26.24
CA THR A 611 -3.68 -14.77 27.31
C THR A 611 -4.12 -16.23 27.28
N GLY A 612 -3.61 -17.02 26.34
CA GLY A 612 -4.06 -18.40 26.08
C GLY A 612 -5.38 -18.48 25.31
N LYS A 613 -6.01 -17.33 25.01
CA LYS A 613 -7.11 -17.23 24.05
C LYS A 613 -6.56 -17.31 22.63
N HIS A 614 -7.36 -17.89 21.73
CA HIS A 614 -7.00 -18.05 20.33
C HIS A 614 -8.18 -17.60 19.45
N ASP A 615 -7.88 -17.20 18.22
CA ASP A 615 -8.85 -16.99 17.16
C ASP A 615 -9.40 -18.32 16.59
N SER A 616 -10.32 -18.24 15.62
CA SER A 616 -10.92 -19.40 14.94
C SER A 616 -9.90 -20.35 14.31
N ASP A 617 -8.71 -19.85 14.00
CA ASP A 617 -7.68 -20.53 13.23
C ASP A 617 -6.59 -21.13 14.15
N GLY A 618 -6.73 -20.92 15.48
CA GLY A 618 -5.81 -21.42 16.49
C GLY A 618 -4.54 -20.59 16.68
N PHE A 619 -4.55 -19.31 16.28
CA PHE A 619 -3.49 -18.34 16.61
C PHE A 619 -3.89 -17.48 17.81
N PRO A 620 -2.94 -16.95 18.61
CA PRO A 620 -3.25 -16.00 19.68
C PRO A 620 -3.95 -14.74 19.15
N LEU A 621 -4.65 -14.00 20.01
CA LEU A 621 -5.44 -12.85 19.56
C LEU A 621 -4.58 -11.74 18.92
N PRO A 622 -5.16 -10.85 18.09
CA PRO A 622 -4.48 -9.65 17.61
C PRO A 622 -3.90 -8.83 18.76
N ASN A 623 -2.70 -8.27 18.54
CA ASN A 623 -1.92 -7.51 19.54
C ASN A 623 -1.43 -8.32 20.76
N GLU A 624 -1.78 -9.61 20.89
CA GLU A 624 -1.01 -10.53 21.74
C GLU A 624 0.29 -10.93 21.01
N TRP A 625 1.37 -11.13 21.74
CA TRP A 625 2.67 -11.52 21.19
C TRP A 625 3.33 -12.60 22.04
N ASN A 626 4.15 -13.42 21.40
CA ASN A 626 5.12 -14.26 22.10
C ASN A 626 6.46 -13.52 22.15
N ILE A 627 7.12 -13.36 21.00
CA ILE A 627 8.37 -12.59 20.86
C ILE A 627 8.26 -11.71 19.62
N VAL A 628 8.19 -10.39 19.82
CA VAL A 628 8.43 -9.39 18.78
C VAL A 628 9.93 -9.40 18.47
N HIS A 629 10.33 -10.04 17.38
CA HIS A 629 11.75 -10.30 17.10
C HIS A 629 12.39 -9.29 16.14
N SER A 630 11.59 -8.73 15.24
CA SER A 630 12.01 -7.73 14.26
C SER A 630 10.82 -6.83 13.89
N ILE A 631 11.08 -5.59 13.49
CA ILE A 631 10.08 -4.59 13.13
C ILE A 631 10.45 -3.81 11.85
N ALA A 632 9.58 -3.89 10.84
CA ALA A 632 9.72 -3.17 9.57
C ALA A 632 8.77 -1.97 9.51
N LEU A 633 9.28 -0.81 9.10
CA LEU A 633 8.52 0.45 9.02
C LEU A 633 8.30 0.89 7.57
N ASN A 634 7.07 1.28 7.24
CA ASN A 634 6.72 1.98 6.03
C ASN A 634 5.90 3.23 6.36
N GLU A 635 6.57 4.37 6.56
CA GLU A 635 5.92 5.64 6.89
C GLU A 635 4.95 6.13 5.79
N ASP A 636 5.28 5.86 4.52
CA ASP A 636 4.50 6.35 3.38
C ASP A 636 3.12 5.64 3.29
N ALA A 637 3.03 4.43 3.83
CA ALA A 637 1.79 3.68 4.05
C ALA A 637 1.30 3.69 5.52
N GLN A 638 1.96 4.45 6.41
CA GLN A 638 1.75 4.50 7.86
C GLN A 638 1.73 3.13 8.57
N LEU A 639 2.51 2.15 8.10
CA LEU A 639 2.53 0.78 8.64
C LEU A 639 3.82 0.52 9.42
N LEU A 640 3.69 0.02 10.65
CA LEU A 640 4.76 -0.69 11.36
C LEU A 640 4.35 -2.16 11.47
N CYS A 641 5.11 -3.06 10.86
CA CYS A 641 4.92 -4.51 10.98
C CYS A 641 5.95 -5.09 11.95
N GLY A 642 5.56 -6.10 12.72
CA GLY A 642 6.44 -6.84 13.63
C GLY A 642 6.33 -8.36 13.44
N ALA A 643 7.46 -9.05 13.46
CA ALA A 643 7.55 -10.51 13.37
C ALA A 643 7.31 -11.15 14.76
N ASP A 644 6.22 -11.90 14.89
CA ASP A 644 5.84 -12.64 16.11
C ASP A 644 6.43 -14.07 16.02
N ARG A 645 7.75 -14.17 16.25
CA ARG A 645 8.60 -15.27 15.75
C ARG A 645 8.08 -16.66 16.06
N GLU A 646 7.74 -16.91 17.31
CA GLU A 646 7.29 -18.20 17.82
C GLU A 646 5.80 -18.50 17.53
N ASN A 647 5.05 -17.49 17.10
CA ASN A 647 3.63 -17.62 16.70
C ASN A 647 3.46 -17.70 15.17
N PHE A 648 4.56 -17.74 14.40
CA PHE A 648 4.57 -17.97 12.96
C PHE A 648 3.77 -16.95 12.13
N ARG A 649 3.68 -15.70 12.62
CA ARG A 649 2.90 -14.61 12.00
C ARG A 649 3.66 -13.29 11.99
N ILE A 650 3.20 -12.38 11.12
CA ILE A 650 3.56 -10.96 11.16
C ILE A 650 2.30 -10.19 11.55
N GLN A 651 2.40 -9.24 12.48
CA GLN A 651 1.30 -8.33 12.84
C GLN A 651 1.68 -6.90 12.46
N CYS A 652 0.78 -6.17 11.80
CA CYS A 652 1.01 -4.81 11.35
C CYS A 652 0.03 -3.83 12.01
N PHE A 653 0.54 -2.64 12.33
CA PHE A 653 -0.09 -1.59 13.13
C PHE A 653 0.09 -0.25 12.43
N ASN A 654 -0.75 0.74 12.77
CA ASN A 654 -0.54 2.11 12.31
C ASN A 654 0.67 2.70 13.06
N SER A 655 1.67 3.20 12.33
CA SER A 655 2.92 3.72 12.91
C SER A 655 2.74 4.99 13.76
N ASN A 656 1.60 5.68 13.65
CA ASN A 656 1.29 6.87 14.43
C ASN A 656 0.51 6.55 15.71
N THR A 657 -0.54 5.72 15.62
CA THR A 657 -1.45 5.44 16.74
C THR A 657 -1.15 4.15 17.51
N GLY A 658 -0.44 3.19 16.92
CA GLY A 658 -0.26 1.85 17.48
C GLY A 658 -1.47 0.93 17.29
N GLU A 659 -2.50 1.34 16.56
CA GLU A 659 -3.71 0.54 16.31
C GLU A 659 -3.42 -0.62 15.35
N PHE A 660 -3.85 -1.84 15.70
CA PHE A 660 -3.73 -3.02 14.85
C PHE A 660 -4.43 -2.82 13.49
N GLN A 661 -3.77 -3.21 12.40
CA GLN A 661 -4.24 -3.04 11.02
C GLN A 661 -4.52 -4.39 10.35
N ARG A 662 -3.64 -5.38 10.52
CA ARG A 662 -3.77 -6.74 9.96
C ARG A 662 -2.76 -7.69 10.60
N GLN A 663 -3.00 -9.00 10.47
CA GLN A 663 -1.97 -10.02 10.66
C GLN A 663 -1.83 -10.87 9.40
N ILE A 664 -0.59 -11.13 8.98
CA ILE A 664 -0.27 -12.06 7.91
C ILE A 664 -0.17 -13.44 8.56
N ARG A 665 -1.24 -14.24 8.45
CA ARG A 665 -1.26 -15.64 8.86
C ARG A 665 -0.62 -16.50 7.77
N VAL A 666 0.35 -17.33 8.12
CA VAL A 666 0.82 -18.39 7.23
C VAL A 666 -0.20 -19.53 7.26
N GLU A 667 -0.80 -19.85 6.11
CA GLU A 667 -1.62 -21.06 6.00
C GLU A 667 -0.75 -22.31 6.25
N LYS A 668 -1.07 -22.99 7.36
CA LYS A 668 -0.41 -24.18 7.93
C LYS A 668 0.99 -23.92 8.49
N LYS A 669 1.21 -24.44 9.70
CA LYS A 669 2.49 -24.39 10.46
C LYS A 669 3.69 -25.04 9.74
N GLU A 670 3.44 -25.77 8.66
CA GLU A 670 4.42 -26.54 7.88
C GLU A 670 5.09 -25.70 6.76
N THR A 671 4.50 -24.56 6.37
CA THR A 671 4.75 -23.94 5.05
C THR A 671 5.88 -22.90 5.04
N ILE A 672 6.09 -22.18 6.16
CA ILE A 672 7.05 -21.05 6.28
C ILE A 672 7.94 -21.16 7.53
N GLY A 673 7.36 -21.52 8.68
CA GLY A 673 8.10 -21.65 9.94
C GLY A 673 8.35 -20.32 10.65
N ALA A 674 9.25 -20.32 11.63
CA ALA A 674 9.45 -19.19 12.54
C ALA A 674 10.06 -18.00 11.80
N ILE A 675 9.43 -16.83 11.91
CA ILE A 675 9.80 -15.61 11.18
C ILE A 675 10.76 -14.81 12.03
N TYR A 676 12.03 -14.73 11.62
CA TYR A 676 13.08 -14.08 12.40
C TYR A 676 13.15 -12.58 12.08
N ALA A 677 13.20 -12.21 10.80
CA ALA A 677 13.24 -10.80 10.42
C ALA A 677 12.37 -10.48 9.22
N ILE A 678 12.02 -9.19 9.10
CA ILE A 678 11.18 -8.62 8.06
C ILE A 678 11.73 -7.27 7.63
N GLU A 679 11.64 -6.95 6.33
CA GLU A 679 12.04 -5.64 5.80
C GLU A 679 11.14 -5.24 4.62
N PHE A 680 10.73 -3.97 4.57
CA PHE A 680 9.94 -3.42 3.48
C PHE A 680 10.81 -3.17 2.25
N ALA A 681 10.34 -3.58 1.07
CA ALA A 681 11.01 -3.26 -0.18
C ALA A 681 10.92 -1.74 -0.47
N PRO A 682 12.04 -0.99 -0.52
CA PRO A 682 12.01 0.44 -0.77
C PRO A 682 11.41 0.78 -2.15
N ASN A 683 10.79 1.95 -2.27
CA ASN A 683 10.14 2.43 -3.51
C ASN A 683 9.00 1.54 -4.06
N THR A 684 8.41 0.68 -3.23
CA THR A 684 7.24 -0.16 -3.60
C THR A 684 5.89 0.35 -3.07
N ASN A 685 5.83 1.58 -2.54
CA ASN A 685 4.66 2.15 -1.83
C ASN A 685 4.12 1.24 -0.71
N GLY A 686 5.00 0.48 -0.04
CA GLY A 686 4.60 -0.46 1.01
C GLY A 686 3.77 -1.65 0.52
N THR A 687 3.86 -2.00 -0.78
CA THR A 687 3.19 -3.20 -1.32
C THR A 687 3.97 -4.49 -1.06
N ILE A 688 5.30 -4.43 -0.91
CA ILE A 688 6.14 -5.64 -0.80
C ILE A 688 6.91 -5.63 0.53
N LEU A 689 6.75 -6.69 1.29
CA LEU A 689 7.49 -7.02 2.51
C LEU A 689 8.30 -8.29 2.26
N PHE A 690 9.58 -8.28 2.59
CA PHE A 690 10.39 -9.51 2.65
C PHE A 690 10.40 -10.05 4.07
N ALA A 691 10.47 -11.37 4.21
CA ALA A 691 10.55 -12.06 5.49
C ALA A 691 11.55 -13.23 5.40
N VAL A 692 12.33 -13.48 6.46
CA VAL A 692 13.25 -14.64 6.54
C VAL A 692 12.86 -15.59 7.66
N THR A 693 12.97 -16.88 7.39
CA THR A 693 12.66 -17.93 8.37
C THR A 693 13.84 -18.82 8.71
N GLY A 694 13.91 -19.19 9.99
CA GLY A 694 15.05 -19.84 10.59
C GLY A 694 14.70 -20.63 11.84
N GLY A 695 15.71 -20.95 12.65
CA GLY A 695 15.56 -21.77 13.85
C GLY A 695 15.46 -23.28 13.58
N ALA A 696 15.64 -24.09 14.64
CA ALA A 696 15.73 -25.54 14.54
C ALA A 696 14.41 -26.25 14.21
N GLN A 697 13.26 -25.61 14.49
CA GLN A 697 11.92 -26.17 14.25
C GLN A 697 11.39 -25.89 12.83
N THR A 698 12.09 -25.06 12.04
CA THR A 698 11.67 -24.67 10.69
C THR A 698 12.26 -25.61 9.65
N SER A 699 11.40 -26.33 8.93
CA SER A 699 11.77 -27.19 7.78
C SER A 699 11.94 -26.40 6.48
N ASN A 700 11.22 -25.28 6.32
CA ASN A 700 11.20 -24.45 5.11
C ASN A 700 11.94 -23.11 5.31
N LYS A 701 13.23 -23.17 5.66
CA LYS A 701 14.10 -22.01 5.90
C LYS A 701 14.37 -21.25 4.60
N LYS A 702 13.71 -20.12 4.37
CA LYS A 702 13.75 -19.40 3.09
C LYS A 702 13.58 -17.90 3.29
N VAL A 703 13.90 -17.14 2.23
CA VAL A 703 13.40 -15.78 2.06
C VAL A 703 12.04 -15.85 1.39
N TYR A 704 11.05 -15.15 1.94
CA TYR A 704 9.71 -15.00 1.40
C TYR A 704 9.51 -13.56 0.94
N MET A 705 8.87 -13.40 -0.22
CA MET A 705 8.39 -12.12 -0.74
C MET A 705 6.88 -12.13 -0.57
N ILE A 706 6.36 -11.18 0.22
CA ILE A 706 4.97 -11.12 0.65
C ILE A 706 4.36 -9.81 0.15
N ASP A 707 3.12 -9.84 -0.33
CA ASP A 707 2.33 -8.63 -0.54
C ASP A 707 1.85 -8.12 0.83
N ALA A 708 2.33 -6.95 1.25
CA ALA A 708 2.07 -6.43 2.57
C ALA A 708 0.63 -5.90 2.74
N GLN A 709 -0.13 -5.72 1.66
CA GLN A 709 -1.50 -5.21 1.72
C GLN A 709 -2.51 -6.32 2.06
N ASN A 710 -2.38 -7.49 1.45
CA ASN A 710 -3.29 -8.63 1.66
C ASN A 710 -2.66 -9.86 2.33
N GLY A 711 -1.33 -9.94 2.42
CA GLY A 711 -0.60 -11.07 3.01
C GLY A 711 -0.21 -12.18 2.03
N ASP A 712 -0.47 -12.04 0.73
CA ASP A 712 -0.17 -13.08 -0.26
C ASP A 712 1.34 -13.38 -0.37
N ILE A 713 1.70 -14.66 -0.35
CA ILE A 713 3.06 -15.10 -0.65
C ILE A 713 3.30 -14.99 -2.16
N LEU A 714 3.96 -13.91 -2.59
CA LEU A 714 4.27 -13.64 -3.98
C LEU A 714 5.28 -14.67 -4.53
N THR A 715 6.37 -14.93 -3.80
CA THR A 715 7.32 -16.02 -4.06
C THR A 715 8.20 -16.34 -2.84
N SER A 716 9.03 -17.37 -2.94
CA SER A 716 10.12 -17.66 -2.00
C SER A 716 11.37 -18.16 -2.71
N PHE A 717 12.54 -17.96 -2.08
CA PHE A 717 13.86 -18.31 -2.60
C PHE A 717 14.87 -18.63 -1.48
N ASP A 718 15.99 -19.22 -1.86
CA ASP A 718 16.94 -19.92 -1.00
C ASP A 718 18.35 -19.89 -1.63
N SER A 719 19.41 -20.10 -0.85
CA SER A 719 20.81 -20.09 -1.32
C SER A 719 21.31 -21.46 -1.77
N ASN A 720 22.53 -21.51 -2.32
CA ASN A 720 23.26 -22.74 -2.56
C ASN A 720 24.68 -22.64 -1.96
N PRO A 721 25.00 -23.33 -0.86
CA PRO A 721 24.16 -24.28 -0.12
C PRO A 721 22.94 -23.62 0.53
N HIS A 722 21.92 -24.44 0.83
CA HIS A 722 20.66 -24.02 1.47
C HIS A 722 20.86 -23.22 2.76
N LEU A 723 19.96 -22.25 2.99
CA LEU A 723 19.92 -21.43 4.20
C LEU A 723 19.70 -22.31 5.45
N ASN A 724 20.53 -22.15 6.48
CA ASN A 724 20.54 -23.03 7.66
C ASN A 724 20.03 -22.35 8.94
N ALA A 725 20.33 -21.08 9.18
CA ALA A 725 19.75 -20.32 10.27
C ALA A 725 19.63 -18.81 9.97
N PRO A 726 18.85 -18.39 8.94
CA PRO A 726 18.53 -16.99 8.72
C PRO A 726 18.05 -16.31 10.00
N HIS A 727 18.68 -15.18 10.32
CA HIS A 727 18.39 -14.36 11.47
C HIS A 727 17.88 -12.97 11.07
N ASP A 728 18.50 -12.37 10.05
CA ASP A 728 18.18 -11.00 9.63
C ASP A 728 18.26 -10.77 8.12
N ILE A 729 17.58 -9.74 7.63
CA ILE A 729 17.43 -9.38 6.21
C ILE A 729 17.47 -7.86 6.01
N THR A 730 18.22 -7.39 5.00
CA THR A 730 18.15 -6.00 4.55
C THR A 730 18.12 -5.90 3.02
N VAL A 731 17.50 -4.84 2.51
CA VAL A 731 17.08 -4.72 1.11
C VAL A 731 17.61 -3.43 0.49
N SER A 732 18.16 -3.53 -0.72
CA SER A 732 18.64 -2.35 -1.47
C SER A 732 17.53 -1.34 -1.80
N THR A 733 17.89 -0.06 -1.95
CA THR A 733 16.94 1.04 -2.30
C THR A 733 16.19 0.83 -3.63
N ASN A 734 16.71 0.00 -4.53
CA ASN A 734 16.06 -0.40 -5.77
C ASN A 734 15.50 -1.84 -5.72
N ALA A 735 15.61 -2.49 -4.55
CA ALA A 735 15.28 -3.88 -4.24
C ALA A 735 15.87 -4.93 -5.19
N ARG A 736 16.88 -4.59 -6.00
CA ARG A 736 17.53 -5.54 -6.92
C ARG A 736 18.45 -6.51 -6.19
N GLU A 737 18.96 -6.09 -5.05
CA GLU A 737 19.84 -6.83 -4.15
C GLU A 737 19.16 -7.01 -2.79
N ILE A 738 19.24 -8.22 -2.24
CA ILE A 738 18.80 -8.58 -0.89
C ILE A 738 19.96 -9.27 -0.18
N TYR A 739 20.15 -8.94 1.09
CA TYR A 739 21.20 -9.48 1.94
C TYR A 739 20.55 -10.23 3.11
N VAL A 740 21.10 -11.39 3.47
CA VAL A 740 20.61 -12.23 4.58
C VAL A 740 21.77 -12.66 5.45
N GLY A 741 21.61 -12.51 6.77
CA GLY A 741 22.58 -12.94 7.78
C GLY A 741 22.09 -14.14 8.56
N GLU A 742 23.00 -15.06 8.92
CA GLU A 742 22.70 -16.28 9.66
C GLU A 742 23.33 -16.35 11.06
N LEU A 743 22.72 -17.15 11.94
CA LEU A 743 23.35 -17.70 13.15
C LEU A 743 24.41 -18.79 12.85
N ALA A 744 25.14 -18.66 11.75
CA ALA A 744 26.18 -19.61 11.37
C ALA A 744 27.42 -19.45 12.27
N SER A 745 28.16 -20.55 12.47
CA SER A 745 29.44 -20.52 13.19
C SER A 745 30.67 -20.44 12.27
N SER A 746 30.47 -20.25 10.97
CA SER A 746 31.53 -20.14 9.95
C SER A 746 31.24 -18.96 9.03
N PRO A 747 32.22 -18.07 8.75
CA PRO A 747 32.05 -16.96 7.81
C PRO A 747 31.60 -17.40 6.40
N SER A 748 31.89 -18.65 6.00
CA SER A 748 31.52 -19.21 4.69
C SER A 748 30.01 -19.34 4.43
N ASN A 749 29.21 -19.40 5.50
CA ASN A 749 27.76 -19.65 5.46
C ASN A 749 27.00 -18.62 6.32
N ALA A 750 27.65 -17.54 6.71
CA ALA A 750 27.07 -16.56 7.63
C ALA A 750 26.30 -15.45 6.90
N LEU A 751 26.65 -15.14 5.65
CA LEU A 751 26.16 -13.97 4.95
C LEU A 751 25.91 -14.30 3.47
N HIS A 752 24.72 -13.98 2.98
CA HIS A 752 24.27 -14.33 1.63
C HIS A 752 23.77 -13.08 0.90
N LYS A 753 24.19 -12.93 -0.36
CA LYS A 753 23.60 -11.95 -1.31
C LYS A 753 22.69 -12.67 -2.29
N PHE A 754 21.58 -12.03 -2.61
CA PHE A 754 20.63 -12.42 -3.64
C PHE A 754 20.43 -11.27 -4.62
N GLU A 755 20.55 -11.55 -5.93
CA GLU A 755 20.32 -10.57 -7.00
C GLU A 755 19.11 -10.95 -7.86
N LEU A 756 18.36 -9.93 -8.28
CA LEU A 756 17.18 -10.06 -9.12
C LEU A 756 17.55 -10.59 -10.52
N SER A 757 17.11 -11.82 -10.83
CA SER A 757 17.50 -12.63 -12.01
C SER A 757 17.23 -12.01 -13.39
N GLN A 758 16.55 -10.87 -13.47
CA GLN A 758 16.19 -10.22 -14.73
C GLN A 758 16.74 -8.79 -14.80
N LYS A 759 17.11 -8.35 -16.02
CA LYS A 759 17.43 -6.94 -16.35
C LYS A 759 16.20 -6.03 -16.45
N LYS A 760 15.06 -6.46 -15.91
CA LYS A 760 13.93 -5.59 -15.57
C LYS A 760 14.05 -5.22 -14.09
N ASP A 761 13.49 -4.09 -13.70
CA ASP A 761 13.43 -3.65 -12.30
C ASP A 761 12.62 -4.63 -11.45
N LEU A 762 12.64 -4.45 -10.13
CA LEU A 762 11.63 -5.10 -9.28
C LEU A 762 10.24 -4.77 -9.84
N PRO A 763 9.27 -5.70 -9.85
CA PRO A 763 7.89 -5.34 -10.13
C PRO A 763 7.29 -4.48 -9.01
N THR A 764 7.62 -3.19 -9.00
CA THR A 764 6.83 -2.06 -8.47
C THR A 764 5.45 -1.92 -9.16
N GLN A 765 5.08 -2.96 -9.91
CA GLN A 765 4.15 -3.01 -11.01
C GLN A 765 3.73 -4.48 -11.25
N ILE A 766 3.41 -5.24 -10.20
CA ILE A 766 2.58 -6.46 -10.36
C ILE A 766 1.24 -6.10 -11.03
N PHE A 767 0.79 -4.85 -10.88
CA PHE A 767 -0.21 -4.21 -11.76
C PHE A 767 0.32 -3.13 -12.71
N SER A 768 1.34 -3.45 -13.51
CA SER A 768 1.43 -2.85 -14.86
C SER A 768 1.85 -3.85 -15.93
N LYS A 769 1.30 -3.64 -17.14
CA LYS A 769 1.75 -4.31 -18.36
C LYS A 769 3.05 -3.62 -18.84
N ARG A 770 4.22 -4.23 -18.59
CA ARG A 770 5.39 -3.95 -19.47
C ARG A 770 5.10 -4.52 -20.87
N ILE A 771 4.57 -3.66 -21.74
CA ILE A 771 4.38 -3.91 -23.17
C ILE A 771 5.73 -4.27 -23.82
N TYR A 772 5.74 -5.27 -24.70
CA TYR A 772 6.89 -5.56 -25.55
C TYR A 772 6.95 -4.56 -26.71
N PHE A 773 7.88 -3.60 -26.65
CA PHE A 773 8.24 -2.81 -27.82
C PHE A 773 9.30 -3.55 -28.65
N SER A 774 8.82 -4.50 -29.47
CA SER A 774 9.56 -5.00 -30.63
C SER A 774 9.12 -4.21 -31.86
N ASP A 775 9.73 -3.05 -32.11
CA ASP A 775 9.47 -2.28 -33.34
C ASP A 775 10.76 -1.77 -34.00
N LYS A 776 10.89 -2.04 -35.30
CA LYS A 776 11.96 -1.50 -36.17
C LYS A 776 11.85 0.02 -36.32
N ASN A 777 10.65 0.58 -36.20
CA ASN A 777 10.37 2.00 -36.42
C ASN A 777 11.18 2.93 -35.49
N PHE A 778 11.47 2.51 -34.25
CA PHE A 778 12.26 3.33 -33.31
C PHE A 778 13.69 3.57 -33.81
N ARG A 779 14.33 2.56 -34.43
CA ARG A 779 15.67 2.70 -35.04
C ARG A 779 15.64 3.58 -36.28
N ILE A 780 14.57 3.49 -37.08
CA ILE A 780 14.39 4.33 -38.28
C ILE A 780 14.21 5.80 -37.87
N SER A 781 13.39 6.08 -36.85
CA SER A 781 13.16 7.44 -36.34
C SER A 781 14.45 8.10 -35.83
N LEU A 782 15.32 7.34 -35.14
CA LEU A 782 16.61 7.84 -34.65
C LEU A 782 17.57 8.22 -35.81
N ILE A 783 17.56 7.45 -36.90
CA ILE A 783 18.36 7.72 -38.11
C ILE A 783 17.84 8.98 -38.83
N ILE A 784 16.52 9.15 -38.92
CA ILE A 784 15.87 10.34 -39.52
C ILE A 784 16.21 11.60 -38.70
N MET A 785 16.11 11.53 -37.38
CA MET A 785 16.49 12.62 -36.48
C MET A 785 17.96 13.05 -36.68
N ALA A 786 18.89 12.10 -36.78
CA ALA A 786 20.30 12.39 -37.05
C ALA A 786 20.52 13.02 -38.45
N ALA A 787 19.82 12.52 -39.47
CA ALA A 787 19.92 13.01 -40.85
C ALA A 787 19.47 14.47 -41.01
N PHE A 788 18.49 14.94 -40.23
CA PHE A 788 18.02 16.33 -40.28
C PHE A 788 18.72 17.28 -39.29
N ALA A 789 19.22 16.79 -38.15
CA ALA A 789 19.93 17.63 -37.18
C ALA A 789 21.30 18.13 -37.70
N ILE A 790 22.05 17.27 -38.41
CA ILE A 790 23.42 17.59 -38.86
C ILE A 790 23.44 18.75 -39.90
N PRO A 791 22.60 18.77 -40.97
CA PRO A 791 22.54 19.89 -41.91
C PRO A 791 22.17 21.22 -41.26
N VAL A 792 21.31 21.21 -40.22
CA VAL A 792 20.93 22.43 -39.48
C VAL A 792 22.11 22.98 -38.68
N LEU A 793 22.85 22.13 -37.95
CA LEU A 793 24.06 22.56 -37.24
C LEU A 793 25.12 23.12 -38.21
N VAL A 794 25.35 22.45 -39.34
CA VAL A 794 26.29 22.93 -40.38
C VAL A 794 25.83 24.29 -40.93
N SER A 795 24.53 24.47 -41.18
CA SER A 795 23.96 25.73 -41.67
C SER A 795 24.12 26.87 -40.65
N VAL A 796 23.94 26.61 -39.35
CA VAL A 796 24.16 27.59 -38.27
C VAL A 796 25.64 27.96 -38.15
N ILE A 797 26.56 27.00 -38.26
CA ILE A 797 28.01 27.24 -38.23
C ILE A 797 28.45 28.08 -39.44
N ILE A 798 27.93 27.80 -40.63
CA ILE A 798 28.17 28.59 -41.85
C ILE A 798 27.58 30.00 -41.69
N GLY A 799 26.36 30.13 -41.17
CA GLY A 799 25.72 31.41 -40.87
C GLY A 799 26.54 32.27 -39.89
N CYS A 800 27.07 31.67 -38.82
CA CYS A 800 27.93 32.36 -37.85
C CYS A 800 29.28 32.78 -38.45
N LYS A 801 29.88 31.96 -39.33
CA LYS A 801 31.09 32.34 -40.09
C LYS A 801 30.82 33.49 -41.06
N LEU A 802 29.72 33.43 -41.82
CA LEU A 802 29.30 34.51 -42.72
C LEU A 802 28.96 35.80 -41.97
N HIS A 803 28.32 35.72 -40.80
CA HIS A 803 28.04 36.90 -39.98
C HIS A 803 29.32 37.55 -39.47
N ARG A 804 30.29 36.76 -38.97
CA ARG A 804 31.65 37.27 -38.61
C ARG A 804 32.41 37.86 -39.80
N PHE A 805 32.22 37.32 -41.00
CA PHE A 805 32.83 37.89 -42.22
C PHE A 805 32.17 39.22 -42.62
N ASN A 806 30.84 39.34 -42.48
CA ASN A 806 30.12 40.57 -42.79
C ASN A 806 30.38 41.69 -41.76
N THR A 807 30.53 41.36 -40.47
CA THR A 807 30.97 42.35 -39.48
C THR A 807 32.41 42.78 -39.70
N PHE A 808 33.32 41.85 -40.06
CA PHE A 808 34.69 42.19 -40.47
C PHE A 808 34.72 43.12 -41.70
N LEU A 809 33.94 42.85 -42.75
CA LEU A 809 33.84 43.72 -43.92
C LEU A 809 33.31 45.12 -43.59
N ASN A 810 32.35 45.22 -42.66
CA ASN A 810 31.85 46.52 -42.19
C ASN A 810 32.88 47.27 -41.32
N ASP A 811 33.65 46.58 -40.48
CA ASP A 811 34.71 47.19 -39.66
C ASP A 811 35.88 47.69 -40.52
N VAL A 812 36.20 46.98 -41.61
CA VAL A 812 37.14 47.47 -42.64
C VAL A 812 36.57 48.70 -43.37
N LYS A 813 35.28 48.70 -43.73
CA LYS A 813 34.64 49.85 -44.40
C LYS A 813 34.53 51.11 -43.55
N ASN A 814 34.54 50.97 -42.23
CA ASN A 814 34.41 52.06 -41.27
C ASN A 814 35.77 52.64 -40.79
N ARG A 815 36.91 52.16 -41.33
CA ARG A 815 38.26 52.59 -40.92
C ARG A 815 39.00 53.47 -41.92
N ASP A 816 38.38 53.85 -43.04
CA ASP A 816 39.05 54.54 -44.15
C ASP A 816 38.86 56.07 -44.16
N THR A 817 38.77 56.69 -42.96
CA THR A 817 38.66 58.16 -42.80
C THR A 817 39.54 58.73 -41.67
N SER A 818 40.80 58.30 -41.55
CA SER A 818 41.92 59.20 -41.20
C SER A 818 43.30 58.52 -41.22
N ASN A 819 44.27 59.21 -41.84
CA ASN A 819 45.72 59.11 -41.62
C ASN A 819 46.41 57.73 -41.60
N GLY A 820 46.74 57.22 -42.80
CA GLY A 820 48.13 56.81 -43.11
C GLY A 820 48.64 55.42 -42.71
N SER A 821 49.19 54.71 -43.70
CA SER A 821 50.24 53.66 -43.59
C SER A 821 49.94 52.32 -42.90
N ALA A 822 48.74 52.07 -42.34
CA ALA A 822 48.44 50.80 -41.66
C ALA A 822 48.26 49.55 -42.57
N LEU A 823 48.36 49.68 -43.90
CA LEU A 823 48.04 48.59 -44.85
C LEU A 823 49.19 47.57 -45.08
N GLY A 824 50.43 47.91 -44.70
CA GLY A 824 51.60 47.05 -44.93
C GLY A 824 51.72 45.87 -43.96
N ASP A 825 51.68 46.13 -42.65
CA ASP A 825 52.06 45.15 -41.62
C ASP A 825 51.07 43.99 -41.44
N TRP A 826 49.81 44.15 -41.85
CA TRP A 826 48.80 43.10 -41.68
C TRP A 826 48.97 41.95 -42.70
N MET A 827 49.44 42.24 -43.91
CA MET A 827 49.55 41.23 -44.97
C MET A 827 50.66 40.17 -44.73
N ASN A 828 51.62 40.46 -43.85
CA ASN A 828 52.76 39.56 -43.59
C ASN A 828 52.48 38.41 -42.59
N ARG A 829 51.26 38.28 -42.02
CA ARG A 829 50.95 37.23 -41.02
C ARG A 829 49.92 36.19 -41.45
N ARG A 830 49.54 36.12 -42.75
CA ARG A 830 48.70 35.03 -43.30
C ARG A 830 49.09 34.57 -44.72
N LYS A 831 50.21 33.85 -44.80
CA LYS A 831 50.43 32.68 -45.68
C LYS A 831 50.88 31.55 -44.75
N GLY A 832 50.54 30.27 -44.88
CA GLY A 832 49.54 29.53 -45.68
C GLY A 832 49.56 28.10 -45.09
N PHE A 833 48.42 27.50 -44.72
CA PHE A 833 47.70 26.51 -45.54
C PHE A 833 48.57 25.54 -46.38
N GLU A 834 48.30 24.23 -46.17
CA GLU A 834 48.55 23.09 -47.06
C GLU A 834 50.01 22.67 -47.36
N LYS A 835 50.42 21.49 -46.86
CA LYS A 835 50.34 20.24 -47.64
C LYS A 835 50.64 18.94 -46.85
N LEU A 836 49.87 17.91 -47.22
CA LEU A 836 50.21 16.51 -47.54
C LEU A 836 51.25 15.69 -46.74
N GLU A 837 50.82 14.46 -46.42
CA GLU A 837 51.53 13.16 -46.49
C GLU A 837 53.06 13.15 -46.63
N GLN A 838 53.79 12.47 -45.72
CA GLN A 838 54.27 11.08 -45.93
C GLN A 838 55.06 10.47 -44.75
N TYR A 839 55.18 9.15 -44.85
CA TYR A 839 55.97 8.10 -44.15
C TYR A 839 57.21 8.38 -43.26
N SER A 840 57.36 7.45 -42.29
CA SER A 840 58.58 6.83 -41.70
C SER A 840 59.68 7.64 -40.98
N ASP A 841 59.89 7.26 -39.72
CA ASP A 841 61.14 6.85 -39.04
C ASP A 841 62.36 7.79 -38.99
N GLY A 842 63.00 7.89 -37.80
CA GLY A 842 64.24 8.70 -37.65
C GLY A 842 64.76 8.96 -36.22
N GLU A 843 64.81 7.94 -35.36
CA GLU A 843 65.75 7.77 -34.23
C GLU A 843 66.07 8.86 -33.17
N ASN A 844 66.10 8.38 -31.90
CA ASN A 844 67.12 8.61 -30.86
C ASN A 844 67.31 9.99 -30.17
N GLU A 845 66.75 10.07 -28.94
CA GLU A 845 67.49 9.98 -27.65
C GLU A 845 68.56 11.04 -27.24
N PRO A 846 68.96 11.14 -25.94
CA PRO A 846 68.25 10.77 -24.68
C PRO A 846 68.54 11.70 -23.46
N LEU A 847 68.14 11.23 -22.27
CA LEU A 847 68.67 11.51 -20.91
C LEU A 847 68.38 12.88 -20.23
N ASP A 848 68.21 12.99 -18.90
CA ASP A 848 67.73 12.01 -17.89
C ASP A 848 67.52 12.67 -16.50
N THR A 849 67.11 11.86 -15.52
CA THR A 849 67.42 11.91 -14.08
C THR A 849 66.77 12.98 -13.19
N HIS A 850 66.01 12.46 -12.20
CA HIS A 850 66.18 12.64 -10.74
C HIS A 850 66.23 14.06 -10.11
N ASN A 851 66.01 14.24 -8.80
CA ASN A 851 65.31 13.53 -7.72
C ASN A 851 65.25 14.54 -6.55
N ALA A 852 64.43 14.26 -5.52
CA ALA A 852 64.68 14.70 -4.14
C ALA A 852 64.67 16.24 -3.90
N ASP A 853 64.64 16.74 -2.67
CA ASP A 853 63.95 16.27 -1.46
C ASP A 853 63.67 17.51 -0.57
N ASP A 854 63.23 17.26 0.67
CA ASP A 854 63.48 18.12 1.83
C ASP A 854 62.89 19.54 1.87
N SER A 855 61.62 19.57 2.32
CA SER A 855 61.26 19.88 3.71
C SER A 855 61.54 21.25 4.37
N ASN A 856 60.64 21.55 5.31
CA ASN A 856 60.85 22.30 6.55
C ASN A 856 61.09 23.82 6.55
N ASN A 857 60.09 24.52 7.11
CA ASN A 857 60.20 25.49 8.22
C ASN A 857 60.91 26.83 7.89
N ASN A 858 60.48 28.01 8.35
CA ASN A 858 59.65 28.37 9.49
C ASN A 858 59.41 29.90 9.48
N SER A 859 58.77 30.40 10.54
CA SER A 859 58.82 31.79 11.04
C SER A 859 58.45 32.92 10.08
N GLY A 860 57.29 33.53 10.36
CA GLY A 860 57.11 34.94 10.76
C GLY A 860 58.04 36.07 10.29
N ASP A 861 57.75 37.32 10.58
CA ASP A 861 56.56 37.90 11.20
C ASP A 861 56.62 39.41 10.93
N GLU A 862 55.49 40.11 10.89
CA GLU A 862 55.44 41.59 10.91
C GLU A 862 56.18 42.35 9.76
N THR A 863 55.95 43.62 9.43
CA THR A 863 54.90 44.62 9.77
C THR A 863 54.87 45.72 8.67
N ILE A 864 53.85 46.61 8.71
CA ILE A 864 53.93 48.07 8.40
C ILE A 864 54.43 48.46 6.96
N THR A 865 53.67 49.19 6.11
CA THR A 865 53.14 50.53 6.41
C THR A 865 51.95 50.94 5.52
N THR A 866 51.15 51.86 6.07
CA THR A 866 50.07 52.70 5.51
C THR A 866 50.36 53.45 4.20
N THR A 867 49.31 53.92 3.50
CA THR A 867 48.92 55.37 3.43
C THR A 867 48.00 55.77 2.22
N ALA A 868 46.78 56.26 2.51
CA ALA A 868 45.98 57.28 1.78
C ALA A 868 45.60 57.15 0.28
N ALA A 869 44.60 57.85 -0.29
CA ALA A 869 43.31 58.40 0.19
C ALA A 869 42.49 59.00 -0.99
N LYS A 870 41.24 59.42 -0.70
CA LYS A 870 40.30 60.28 -1.48
C LYS A 870 39.44 59.59 -2.56
N LYS A 871 38.25 60.13 -2.94
CA LYS A 871 37.11 60.74 -2.18
C LYS A 871 35.97 61.15 -3.17
N GLN A 872 34.74 61.29 -2.62
CA GLN A 872 33.49 61.87 -3.21
C GLN A 872 32.69 60.93 -4.12
N ALA A 873 31.35 60.92 -4.17
CA ALA A 873 30.18 61.44 -3.41
C ALA A 873 28.94 60.91 -4.23
N THR A 874 27.67 60.81 -3.79
CA THR A 874 26.82 61.67 -2.94
C THR A 874 25.68 60.79 -2.33
N ILE A 875 25.43 60.70 -1.00
CA ILE A 875 24.42 61.41 -0.14
C ILE A 875 22.98 61.37 -0.73
N PHE A 876 21.86 60.97 -0.08
CA PHE A 876 21.23 61.25 1.25
C PHE A 876 20.56 59.98 1.85
N ASN A 877 20.72 59.65 3.16
CA ASN A 877 19.88 60.02 4.35
C ASN A 877 18.41 59.51 4.31
N ASN A 878 17.75 59.06 5.39
CA ASN A 878 17.99 58.92 6.86
C ASN A 878 16.95 57.86 7.39
N LYS A 879 16.87 57.28 8.60
CA LYS A 879 17.42 57.38 10.00
C LYS A 879 17.69 55.91 10.50
N LYS A 880 18.38 55.55 11.60
CA LYS A 880 18.41 55.90 13.06
C LYS A 880 17.18 55.44 13.89
N ASP A 881 17.31 54.78 15.05
CA ASP A 881 18.48 54.38 15.88
C ASP A 881 18.13 53.23 16.87
N ASN A 882 19.04 52.25 17.07
CA ASN A 882 19.40 51.51 18.32
C ASN A 882 18.28 50.81 19.18
N VAL A 883 18.52 49.87 20.12
CA VAL A 883 19.63 49.62 21.07
C VAL A 883 19.85 48.10 21.36
N LYS A 884 21.09 47.80 21.79
CA LYS A 884 21.75 46.55 22.24
C LYS A 884 20.97 45.51 23.09
N PHE A 885 21.51 44.29 23.03
CA PHE A 885 21.42 43.16 23.98
C PHE A 885 21.57 43.49 25.48
N LYS A 886 21.09 42.56 26.32
CA LYS A 886 21.59 42.30 27.67
C LYS A 886 21.52 40.80 27.99
N LEU A 887 22.51 40.25 28.71
CA LEU A 887 22.38 38.98 29.44
C LEU A 887 21.77 39.24 30.83
N GLY A 888 21.24 38.19 31.47
CA GLY A 888 20.76 38.18 32.85
C GLY A 888 20.39 36.76 33.30
N ASP A 889 20.87 36.36 34.47
CA ASP A 889 20.98 34.96 34.90
C ASP A 889 19.72 34.36 35.57
N SER A 890 19.69 33.03 35.56
CA SER A 890 19.07 32.10 36.54
C SER A 890 17.81 32.50 37.33
N LEU A 891 16.74 31.73 37.13
CA LEU A 891 16.12 30.93 38.20
C LEU A 891 15.42 29.70 37.61
#